data_AF-A0A8T6RBH8-F1
#
_entry.id   AF-A0A8T6RBH8-F1
#
_cell.length_a   1.000
_cell.length_b   1.000
_cell.length_c   1.000
_cell.angle_alpha   90.00
_cell.angle_beta   90.00
_cell.angle_gamma   90.00
#
_symmetry.space_group_name_H-M   'P 1'
#
loop_
_entity.id
_entity.type
_entity.pdbx_description
1 polymer ?
#
loop_
_entity_poly.entity_id
_entity_poly.type
_entity_poly.pdbx_seq_one_letter_code
_entity_poly.pdbx_strand_id
1 'polypeptide(L)'
;MKQTMSNIDLHLATPELQQAAEGSFIKNVYQYGDIFILKLYQPSGGTSQLLIQPGQRIHLTEYRRSAPRVPPKFCTVLRKYLRDRKVVSIQQYDLDRIVIIEIGDEDSRYKIVAELFGNGNLLLLDPDDSIFIAMRYRKMKDRDIVPKATYVFPPPRGVDIFSLEPNSLQDIIADSIASLLRTLASRLNLDSLSCEEICALAGLEPQKKVPELTSQESKDLQEGLDIFAKKLKNGVTEPCIVQDEDIEDEEEPQPVAFLPFEFEMYNGRILQTFDTFSKAIDSFFGVSDAELADEEAKDAFANERKRLQIIVDKQSESISRLETKARELRTAGEAIYSHFQIVQEILNTISEARTGGLSWGEIMTRIEDGKKKGISSAVAIKRVIPSQGKIEVDLSGAEVVLDIRRSPQDNAAAAYDQAKKSEAKAKGALKQIERTRSKLEELAVSSVEVDKIAPTAAKMRKKLWYEKYRWFLSSEEHLVIGGRDAKTNERLAKRQMEPNDVFLHAALHGAPYVIIKVPDKAPGEQTLREAAQFAVTFSRAWQDELTNGDAYWVDPDQVSFTPPSGEYLPAGAVMIYGSKNYIRNVPISLAVGVMLEEEYAIPFSGPHSAVSAHTDYYLEIAPGNTKKGQLVKGIVSRLRKMVPEGEAHLIDEIPQEEVMRVLPTGNGRILTE
;
A
#
# COMPACT_ATOMS: atom_id res chain seq x y z
N MET A 1 13.21 -5.20 -25.28
CA MET A 1 12.57 -4.31 -24.29
C MET A 1 13.46 -4.17 -23.06
N LYS A 2 13.73 -2.93 -22.63
CA LYS A 2 14.55 -2.61 -21.46
C LYS A 2 13.80 -3.00 -20.19
N GLN A 3 14.41 -3.81 -19.33
CA GLN A 3 13.74 -4.34 -18.12
C GLN A 3 14.29 -3.77 -16.80
N THR A 4 15.46 -3.13 -16.83
CA THR A 4 16.15 -2.60 -15.64
C THR A 4 16.89 -1.31 -16.01
N MET A 5 17.11 -0.42 -15.05
CA MET A 5 18.07 0.66 -15.18
C MET A 5 19.50 0.12 -15.31
N SER A 6 20.26 0.68 -16.25
CA SER A 6 21.70 0.49 -16.33
C SER A 6 22.42 1.34 -15.29
N ASN A 7 23.72 1.13 -15.16
CA ASN A 7 24.60 2.00 -14.38
C ASN A 7 24.69 3.42 -14.98
N ILE A 8 24.57 3.55 -16.30
CA ILE A 8 24.51 4.85 -16.99
C ILE A 8 23.18 5.55 -16.69
N ASP A 9 22.06 4.85 -16.75
CA ASP A 9 20.76 5.41 -16.35
C ASP A 9 20.82 5.90 -14.90
N LEU A 10 21.41 5.10 -14.02
CA LEU A 10 21.55 5.45 -12.61
C LEU A 10 22.43 6.69 -12.41
N HIS A 11 23.56 6.77 -13.11
CA HIS A 11 24.43 7.93 -13.08
C HIS A 11 23.67 9.21 -13.47
N LEU A 12 22.93 9.15 -14.58
CA LEU A 12 22.19 10.29 -15.12
C LEU A 12 20.95 10.66 -14.30
N ALA A 13 20.32 9.68 -13.64
CA ALA A 13 19.21 9.93 -12.71
C ALA A 13 19.68 10.52 -11.37
N THR A 14 20.92 10.24 -10.94
CA THR A 14 21.42 10.61 -9.60
C THR A 14 21.30 12.11 -9.30
N PRO A 15 21.67 13.05 -10.19
CA PRO A 15 21.47 14.48 -9.95
C PRO A 15 20.02 14.88 -9.66
N GLU A 16 19.05 14.30 -10.37
CA GLU A 16 17.62 14.53 -10.13
C GLU A 16 17.22 14.01 -8.74
N LEU A 17 17.71 12.83 -8.37
CA LEU A 17 17.46 12.24 -7.05
C LEU A 17 18.07 13.05 -5.91
N GLN A 18 19.29 13.56 -6.09
CA GLN A 18 19.98 14.41 -5.12
C GLN A 18 19.17 15.68 -4.86
N GLN A 19 18.74 16.37 -5.92
CA GLN A 19 17.95 17.59 -5.82
C GLN A 19 16.65 17.38 -5.04
N ALA A 20 15.99 16.24 -5.22
CA ALA A 20 14.71 15.95 -4.58
C ALA A 20 14.83 15.35 -3.17
N ALA A 21 15.94 14.67 -2.85
CA ALA A 21 16.08 13.91 -1.63
C ALA A 21 17.00 14.56 -0.60
N GLU A 22 18.12 15.16 -1.00
CA GLU A 22 19.10 15.69 -0.06
C GLU A 22 18.52 16.85 0.76
N GLY A 23 18.69 16.75 2.07
CA GLY A 23 18.10 17.70 3.01
C GLY A 23 16.64 17.46 3.36
N SER A 24 15.95 16.54 2.69
CA SER A 24 14.57 16.16 3.02
C SER A 24 14.51 15.26 4.26
N PHE A 25 13.35 15.23 4.92
CA PHE A 25 13.06 14.33 6.04
C PHE A 25 12.23 13.14 5.57
N ILE A 26 12.61 11.93 5.97
CA ILE A 26 11.84 10.72 5.67
C ILE A 26 10.59 10.67 6.56
N LYS A 27 9.43 10.95 6.00
CA LYS A 27 8.16 10.90 6.74
C LYS A 27 7.62 9.50 6.92
N ASN A 28 7.82 8.66 5.92
CA ASN A 28 7.42 7.27 6.03
C ASN A 28 8.18 6.42 5.02
N VAL A 29 8.21 5.12 5.27
CA VAL A 29 8.70 4.12 4.32
C VAL A 29 7.55 3.16 4.04
N TYR A 30 7.27 2.86 2.78
CA TYR A 30 6.27 1.89 2.36
C TYR A 30 6.95 0.74 1.62
N GLN A 31 6.30 -0.42 1.62
CA GLN A 31 6.74 -1.60 0.89
C GLN A 31 5.54 -2.22 0.18
N TYR A 32 5.69 -2.50 -1.11
CA TYR A 32 4.70 -3.08 -2.02
C TYR A 32 5.40 -4.21 -2.78
N GLY A 33 5.24 -5.46 -2.35
CA GLY A 33 6.09 -6.55 -2.82
C GLY A 33 7.58 -6.25 -2.59
N ASP A 34 8.35 -6.20 -3.68
CA ASP A 34 9.77 -5.82 -3.71
C ASP A 34 10.02 -4.31 -3.91
N ILE A 35 8.97 -3.50 -4.11
CA ILE A 35 9.08 -2.04 -4.28
C ILE A 35 9.04 -1.36 -2.91
N PHE A 36 9.98 -0.44 -2.69
CA PHE A 36 10.06 0.42 -1.52
C PHE A 36 9.81 1.86 -1.90
N ILE A 37 9.00 2.58 -1.11
CA ILE A 37 8.79 4.01 -1.30
C ILE A 37 9.21 4.76 -0.04
N LEU A 38 10.19 5.64 -0.17
CA LEU A 38 10.53 6.62 0.85
C LEU A 38 9.74 7.90 0.57
N LYS A 39 8.85 8.25 1.49
CA LYS A 39 8.12 9.51 1.44
C LYS A 39 9.00 10.61 2.04
N LEU A 40 9.45 11.51 1.18
CA LEU A 40 10.37 12.58 1.51
C LEU A 40 9.58 13.87 1.72
N TYR A 41 10.00 14.68 2.68
CA TYR A 41 9.42 15.98 2.98
C TYR A 41 10.49 17.03 3.10
N GLN A 42 10.41 18.06 2.25
CA GLN A 42 11.28 19.21 2.30
C GLN A 42 10.43 20.46 2.63
N PRO A 43 10.80 21.25 3.66
CA PRO A 43 10.02 22.41 4.07
C PRO A 43 9.79 23.46 2.96
N SER A 44 10.75 23.61 2.04
CA SER A 44 10.69 24.51 0.89
C SER A 44 10.06 23.90 -0.37
N GLY A 45 10.20 22.58 -0.56
CA GLY A 45 9.87 21.88 -1.82
C GLY A 45 8.63 20.97 -1.76
N GLY A 46 8.01 20.79 -0.60
CA GLY A 46 6.83 19.93 -0.46
C GLY A 46 7.18 18.46 -0.21
N THR A 47 6.39 17.54 -0.75
CA THR A 47 6.61 16.09 -0.59
C THR A 47 6.92 15.43 -1.92
N SER A 48 7.99 14.66 -1.96
CA SER A 48 8.37 13.78 -3.07
C SER A 48 8.35 12.32 -2.60
N GLN A 49 8.32 11.38 -3.55
CA GLN A 49 8.37 9.95 -3.27
C GLN A 49 9.53 9.33 -4.05
N LEU A 50 10.49 8.77 -3.33
CA LEU A 50 11.60 8.02 -3.92
C LEU A 50 11.22 6.54 -3.95
N LEU A 51 11.08 6.01 -5.16
CA LEU A 51 10.85 4.59 -5.40
C LEU A 51 12.18 3.87 -5.52
N ILE A 52 12.31 2.73 -4.82
CA ILE A 52 13.44 1.82 -4.94
C ILE A 52 12.89 0.42 -5.17
N GLN A 53 13.18 -0.16 -6.33
CA GLN A 53 12.91 -1.56 -6.63
C GLN A 53 14.25 -2.26 -6.82
N PRO A 54 14.74 -2.97 -5.79
CA PRO A 54 16.02 -3.66 -5.85
C PRO A 54 16.11 -4.57 -7.07
N GLY A 55 17.28 -4.59 -7.70
CA GLY A 55 17.52 -5.34 -8.94
C GLY A 55 17.07 -4.64 -10.21
N GLN A 56 16.24 -3.60 -10.12
CA GLN A 56 15.59 -3.02 -11.29
C GLN A 56 15.80 -1.50 -11.42
N ARG A 57 15.40 -0.69 -10.44
CA ARG A 57 15.33 0.77 -10.63
C ARG A 57 15.29 1.57 -9.33
N ILE A 58 15.59 2.85 -9.48
CA ILE A 58 15.38 3.90 -8.48
C ILE A 58 15.04 5.21 -9.20
N HIS A 59 13.93 5.84 -8.84
CA HIS A 59 13.49 7.11 -9.45
C HIS A 59 12.46 7.80 -8.56
N LEU A 60 12.11 9.04 -8.87
CA LEU A 60 10.96 9.69 -8.27
C LEU A 60 9.67 9.15 -8.89
N THR A 61 8.63 8.96 -8.08
CA THR A 61 7.35 8.44 -8.54
C THR A 61 6.20 9.38 -8.18
N GLU A 62 5.28 9.57 -9.11
CA GLU A 62 4.01 10.27 -8.90
C GLU A 62 2.85 9.26 -8.73
N TYR A 63 3.03 7.98 -9.06
CA TYR A 63 1.99 6.96 -8.94
C TYR A 63 1.70 6.53 -7.50
N ARG A 64 0.41 6.44 -7.17
CA ARG A 64 -0.04 5.87 -5.88
C ARG A 64 -0.11 4.35 -5.94
N ARG A 65 0.32 3.71 -4.85
CA ARG A 65 0.21 2.26 -4.64
C ARG A 65 -0.53 1.98 -3.33
N SER A 66 -1.39 0.96 -3.32
CA SER A 66 -2.20 0.58 -2.16
C SER A 66 -1.36 -0.22 -1.15
N ALA A 67 -1.15 0.34 0.05
CA ALA A 67 -0.21 -0.27 1.00
C ALA A 67 -0.88 -1.45 1.73
N PRO A 68 -0.17 -2.57 1.96
CA PRO A 68 -0.72 -3.67 2.73
C PRO A 68 -1.09 -3.20 4.15
N ARG A 69 -2.24 -3.67 4.65
CA ARG A 69 -2.76 -3.29 6.00
C ARG A 69 -1.75 -3.57 7.12
N VAL A 70 -0.88 -4.56 6.96
CA VAL A 70 0.20 -4.89 7.90
C VAL A 70 1.55 -4.83 7.17
N PRO A 71 2.47 -3.92 7.55
CA PRO A 71 3.76 -3.80 6.90
C PRO A 71 4.67 -5.01 7.21
N PRO A 72 5.47 -5.50 6.25
CA PRO A 72 6.46 -6.54 6.50
C PRO A 72 7.49 -6.15 7.57
N LYS A 73 8.16 -7.15 8.15
CA LYS A 73 9.17 -6.96 9.22
C LYS A 73 10.29 -6.00 8.80
N PHE A 74 10.81 -6.18 7.58
CA PHE A 74 11.89 -5.34 7.04
C PHE A 74 11.46 -3.87 6.94
N CYS A 75 10.30 -3.58 6.34
CA CYS A 75 9.71 -2.23 6.29
C CYS A 75 9.50 -1.63 7.70
N THR A 76 9.07 -2.45 8.67
CA THR A 76 8.88 -1.99 10.06
C THR A 76 10.21 -1.57 10.70
N VAL A 77 11.30 -2.28 10.42
CA VAL A 77 12.65 -1.91 10.86
C VAL A 77 13.09 -0.61 10.20
N LEU A 78 12.97 -0.48 8.86
CA LEU A 78 13.27 0.77 8.16
C LEU A 78 12.51 1.96 8.77
N ARG A 79 11.20 1.82 9.02
CA ARG A 79 10.40 2.88 9.67
C ARG A 79 10.92 3.25 11.05
N LYS A 80 11.32 2.26 11.86
CA LYS A 80 11.81 2.50 13.22
C LYS A 80 13.09 3.33 13.22
N TYR A 81 14.01 3.06 12.29
CA TYR A 81 15.32 3.70 12.29
C TYR A 81 15.39 4.95 11.41
N LEU A 82 14.59 5.05 10.35
CA LEU A 82 14.73 6.12 9.36
C LEU A 82 13.69 7.23 9.47
N ARG A 83 12.54 6.98 10.10
CA ARG A 83 11.45 7.98 10.17
C ARG A 83 11.91 9.23 10.92
N ASP A 84 11.52 10.38 10.37
CA ASP A 84 11.84 11.73 10.82
C ASP A 84 13.34 12.06 10.84
N ARG A 85 14.19 11.20 10.25
CA ARG A 85 15.59 11.52 9.98
C ARG A 85 15.76 12.22 8.64
N LYS A 86 16.83 13.02 8.55
CA LYS A 86 17.21 13.77 7.37
C LYS A 86 18.02 12.89 6.42
N VAL A 87 17.74 12.95 5.13
CA VAL A 87 18.62 12.40 4.08
C VAL A 87 19.80 13.36 3.94
N VAL A 88 21.00 12.84 4.17
CA VAL A 88 22.26 13.58 4.13
C VAL A 88 22.80 13.60 2.71
N SER A 89 22.86 12.44 2.07
CA SER A 89 23.35 12.29 0.70
C SER A 89 22.69 11.11 -0.01
N ILE A 90 22.66 11.18 -1.33
CA ILE A 90 22.36 10.04 -2.21
C ILE A 90 23.41 9.97 -3.30
N GLN A 91 24.10 8.84 -3.39
CA GLN A 91 25.25 8.68 -4.27
C GLN A 91 25.24 7.31 -4.93
N GLN A 92 25.63 7.27 -6.20
CA GLN A 92 26.03 6.04 -6.87
C GLN A 92 27.41 5.61 -6.36
N TYR A 93 27.60 4.32 -6.12
CA TYR A 93 28.92 3.76 -5.82
C TYR A 93 29.65 3.44 -7.12
N ASP A 94 30.75 4.16 -7.37
CA ASP A 94 31.49 4.15 -8.64
C ASP A 94 30.53 4.27 -9.84
N LEU A 95 30.81 3.56 -10.94
CA LEU A 95 29.90 3.39 -12.07
C LEU A 95 29.17 2.04 -12.00
N ASP A 96 28.84 1.56 -10.80
CA ASP A 96 28.08 0.31 -10.61
C ASP A 96 26.60 0.61 -10.32
N ARG A 97 25.75 -0.42 -10.41
CA ARG A 97 24.30 -0.34 -10.12
C ARG A 97 24.02 -0.44 -8.62
N ILE A 98 24.69 0.40 -7.85
CA ILE A 98 24.57 0.47 -6.38
C ILE A 98 24.34 1.92 -5.97
N VAL A 99 23.31 2.13 -5.15
CA VAL A 99 23.03 3.44 -4.55
C VAL A 99 23.20 3.37 -3.05
N ILE A 100 23.87 4.39 -2.50
CA ILE A 100 24.05 4.62 -1.08
C ILE A 100 23.25 5.86 -0.70
N ILE A 101 22.38 5.73 0.29
CA ILE A 101 21.62 6.85 0.86
C ILE A 101 22.01 6.98 2.33
N GLU A 102 22.68 8.08 2.67
CA GLU A 102 23.05 8.38 4.06
C GLU A 102 21.92 9.13 4.76
N ILE A 103 21.54 8.69 5.96
CA ILE A 103 20.36 9.17 6.68
C ILE A 103 20.68 9.36 8.16
N GLY A 104 20.40 10.54 8.70
CA GLY A 104 20.59 10.86 10.11
C GLY A 104 21.38 12.14 10.34
N ASP A 105 22.03 12.20 11.48
CA ASP A 105 22.91 13.27 11.94
C ASP A 105 24.36 12.74 12.04
N GLU A 106 25.27 13.53 12.62
CA GLU A 106 26.68 13.13 12.80
C GLU A 106 26.84 11.97 13.78
N ASP A 107 26.01 11.89 14.83
CA ASP A 107 26.12 10.89 15.89
C ASP A 107 25.38 9.56 15.57
N SER A 108 24.46 9.57 14.61
CA SER A 108 23.61 8.41 14.30
C SER A 108 23.26 8.33 12.81
N ARG A 109 24.32 8.16 11.99
CA ARG A 109 24.24 8.03 10.53
C ARG A 109 24.01 6.59 10.10
N TYR A 110 22.82 6.30 9.60
CA TYR A 110 22.48 5.01 8.98
C TYR A 110 22.68 5.12 7.46
N LYS A 111 22.95 3.99 6.80
CA LYS A 111 23.03 3.94 5.33
C LYS A 111 22.03 2.95 4.78
N ILE A 112 21.28 3.35 3.76
CA ILE A 112 20.58 2.40 2.88
C ILE A 112 21.53 2.08 1.73
N VAL A 113 21.74 0.80 1.46
CA VAL A 113 22.42 0.34 0.24
C VAL A 113 21.43 -0.41 -0.63
N ALA A 114 21.16 0.11 -1.82
CA ALA A 114 20.29 -0.49 -2.81
C ALA A 114 21.12 -1.09 -3.94
N GLU A 115 21.06 -2.41 -4.09
CA GLU A 115 21.71 -3.14 -5.19
C GLU A 115 20.68 -3.35 -6.31
N LEU A 116 20.92 -2.72 -7.47
CA LEU A 116 20.04 -2.68 -8.64
C LEU A 116 20.48 -3.66 -9.74
N PHE A 117 21.09 -4.78 -9.36
CA PHE A 117 21.56 -5.82 -10.28
C PHE A 117 21.18 -7.23 -9.80
N GLY A 118 21.14 -8.18 -10.75
CA GLY A 118 20.79 -9.57 -10.47
C GLY A 118 19.40 -9.65 -9.84
N ASN A 119 19.27 -10.40 -8.74
CA ASN A 119 18.00 -10.44 -8.00
C ASN A 119 17.76 -9.16 -7.17
N GLY A 120 18.76 -8.30 -6.99
CA GLY A 120 18.65 -7.11 -6.17
C GLY A 120 18.64 -7.34 -4.67
N ASN A 121 19.05 -6.32 -3.93
CA ASN A 121 18.99 -6.30 -2.46
C ASN A 121 18.79 -4.88 -1.93
N LEU A 122 18.19 -4.77 -0.75
CA LEU A 122 18.11 -3.53 0.00
C LEU A 122 18.63 -3.81 1.40
N LEU A 123 19.66 -3.07 1.80
CA LEU A 123 20.31 -3.22 3.10
C LEU A 123 20.18 -1.93 3.91
N LEU A 124 20.01 -2.08 5.21
CA LEU A 124 20.21 -1.01 6.18
C LEU A 124 21.49 -1.32 6.95
N LEU A 125 22.44 -0.38 6.90
CA LEU A 125 23.68 -0.41 7.66
C LEU A 125 23.56 0.52 8.88
N ASP A 126 24.22 0.13 9.96
CA ASP A 126 24.39 0.96 11.15
C ASP A 126 25.56 1.97 10.98
N PRO A 127 25.82 2.86 11.94
CA PRO A 127 26.90 3.84 11.86
C PRO A 127 28.32 3.25 11.73
N ASP A 128 28.50 1.97 12.06
CA ASP A 128 29.79 1.26 11.96
C ASP A 128 29.90 0.48 10.63
N ASP A 129 29.05 0.80 9.64
CA ASP A 129 28.95 0.12 8.33
C ASP A 129 28.67 -1.39 8.44
N SER A 130 28.09 -1.82 9.55
CA SER A 130 27.68 -3.20 9.77
C SER A 130 26.24 -3.43 9.29
N ILE A 131 26.00 -4.60 8.68
CA ILE A 131 24.70 -4.98 8.13
C ILE A 131 23.70 -5.15 9.28
N PHE A 132 22.89 -4.13 9.50
CA PHE A 132 21.86 -4.14 10.53
C PHE A 132 20.70 -5.05 10.14
N ILE A 133 20.19 -4.89 8.92
CA ILE A 133 19.22 -5.81 8.30
C ILE A 133 19.34 -5.77 6.77
N ALA A 134 19.12 -6.91 6.12
CA ALA A 134 19.02 -7.00 4.66
C ALA A 134 17.68 -7.61 4.22
N MET A 135 17.19 -7.21 3.05
CA MET A 135 16.03 -7.83 2.42
C MET A 135 16.31 -9.31 2.11
N ARG A 136 17.52 -9.61 1.64
CA ARG A 136 17.97 -10.98 1.32
C ARG A 136 19.36 -11.23 1.90
N TYR A 137 19.48 -12.23 2.78
CA TYR A 137 20.76 -12.71 3.31
C TYR A 137 21.33 -13.80 2.40
N ARG A 138 22.62 -13.70 2.06
CA ARG A 138 23.31 -14.65 1.18
C ARG A 138 24.79 -14.74 1.55
N LYS A 139 25.33 -15.95 1.48
CA LYS A 139 26.78 -16.18 1.48
C LYS A 139 27.25 -16.33 0.04
N MET A 140 28.26 -15.57 -0.35
CA MET A 140 28.78 -15.58 -1.73
C MET A 140 30.30 -15.76 -1.70
N LYS A 141 30.88 -16.05 -2.86
CA LYS A 141 32.32 -16.30 -2.99
C LYS A 141 33.15 -15.09 -2.57
N ASP A 142 32.72 -13.90 -2.98
CA ASP A 142 33.51 -12.67 -2.84
C ASP A 142 33.10 -11.83 -1.62
N ARG A 143 31.86 -12.01 -1.10
CA ARG A 143 31.36 -11.31 0.08
C ARG A 143 30.18 -12.02 0.74
N ASP A 144 30.02 -11.84 2.05
CA ASP A 144 28.88 -12.35 2.81
C ASP A 144 27.92 -11.20 3.16
N ILE A 145 26.63 -11.40 2.87
CA ILE A 145 25.54 -10.54 3.34
C ILE A 145 24.84 -11.30 4.47
N VAL A 146 25.31 -11.08 5.70
CA VAL A 146 24.80 -11.71 6.93
C VAL A 146 24.66 -10.65 8.04
N PRO A 147 23.76 -10.85 9.02
CA PRO A 147 23.56 -9.87 10.10
C PRO A 147 24.86 -9.57 10.85
N LYS A 148 25.10 -8.29 11.17
CA LYS A 148 26.23 -7.75 11.93
C LYS A 148 27.62 -7.90 11.29
N ALA A 149 27.72 -8.43 10.08
CA ALA A 149 28.97 -8.36 9.32
C ALA A 149 29.13 -6.96 8.71
N THR A 150 30.36 -6.46 8.62
CA THR A 150 30.67 -5.23 7.86
C THR A 150 30.31 -5.44 6.40
N TYR A 151 29.60 -4.47 5.80
CA TYR A 151 29.25 -4.54 4.39
C TYR A 151 30.47 -4.32 3.50
N VAL A 152 30.56 -5.11 2.42
CA VAL A 152 31.63 -5.01 1.43
C VAL A 152 31.01 -4.87 0.04
N PHE A 153 31.47 -3.88 -0.71
CA PHE A 153 31.06 -3.65 -2.10
C PHE A 153 31.53 -4.78 -3.03
N PRO A 154 30.83 -5.05 -4.15
CA PRO A 154 31.33 -6.01 -5.12
C PRO A 154 32.60 -5.47 -5.80
N PRO A 155 33.44 -6.35 -6.37
CA PRO A 155 34.64 -5.91 -7.07
C PRO A 155 34.27 -5.08 -8.32
N PRO A 156 35.02 -4.00 -8.61
CA PRO A 156 34.77 -3.16 -9.77
C PRO A 156 34.96 -3.94 -11.08
N ARG A 157 34.28 -3.49 -12.14
CA ARG A 157 34.37 -4.06 -13.49
C ARG A 157 34.77 -2.96 -14.46
N GLY A 158 35.64 -3.29 -15.41
CA GLY A 158 36.04 -2.38 -16.48
C GLY A 158 36.69 -1.08 -16.02
N VAL A 159 36.88 -0.17 -16.98
CA VAL A 159 37.35 1.21 -16.78
C VAL A 159 36.15 2.14 -16.88
N ASP A 160 36.10 3.16 -16.03
CA ASP A 160 35.05 4.18 -16.06
C ASP A 160 35.20 5.08 -17.31
N ILE A 161 34.14 5.17 -18.11
CA ILE A 161 34.07 6.03 -19.30
C ILE A 161 34.37 7.51 -19.00
N PHE A 162 34.05 8.00 -17.80
CA PHE A 162 34.30 9.40 -17.41
C PHE A 162 35.78 9.68 -17.12
N SER A 163 36.57 8.62 -16.91
CA SER A 163 38.00 8.69 -16.62
C SER A 163 38.91 8.44 -17.83
N LEU A 164 38.34 8.22 -19.01
CA LEU A 164 39.11 7.92 -20.22
C LEU A 164 39.89 9.14 -20.74
N GLU A 165 41.16 8.91 -21.04
CA GLU A 165 42.02 9.87 -21.74
C GLU A 165 41.72 9.87 -23.25
N PRO A 166 41.90 11.01 -23.95
CA PRO A 166 41.76 11.07 -25.41
C PRO A 166 42.67 10.04 -26.11
N ASN A 167 42.11 9.26 -27.06
CA ASN A 167 42.75 8.16 -27.79
C ASN A 167 42.96 6.84 -27.01
N SER A 168 42.30 6.64 -25.87
CA SER A 168 42.37 5.37 -25.12
C SER A 168 41.67 4.18 -25.80
N LEU A 169 40.94 4.40 -26.91
CA LEU A 169 40.22 3.30 -27.59
C LEU A 169 41.16 2.19 -28.04
N GLN A 170 42.38 2.52 -28.46
CA GLN A 170 43.34 1.50 -28.89
C GLN A 170 43.65 0.50 -27.77
N ASP A 171 43.83 0.99 -26.53
CA ASP A 171 44.03 0.12 -25.36
C ASP A 171 42.77 -0.67 -25.03
N ILE A 172 41.60 -0.03 -25.18
CA ILE A 172 40.29 -0.67 -24.95
C ILE A 172 40.05 -1.80 -25.95
N ILE A 173 40.44 -1.69 -27.21
CA ILE A 173 40.21 -2.76 -28.20
C ILE A 173 41.40 -3.71 -28.37
N ALA A 174 42.57 -3.36 -27.82
CA ALA A 174 43.81 -4.13 -27.94
C ALA A 174 43.61 -5.61 -27.59
N ASP A 175 44.12 -6.49 -28.46
CA ASP A 175 44.09 -7.95 -28.32
C ASP A 175 42.70 -8.57 -28.13
N SER A 176 41.61 -7.82 -28.35
CA SER A 176 40.26 -8.38 -28.31
C SER A 176 39.96 -9.15 -29.58
N ILE A 177 39.45 -10.38 -29.42
CA ILE A 177 38.94 -11.21 -30.52
C ILE A 177 37.40 -11.26 -30.53
N ALA A 178 36.76 -10.55 -29.62
CA ALA A 178 35.31 -10.53 -29.45
C ALA A 178 34.65 -9.51 -30.41
N SER A 179 33.32 -9.48 -30.40
CA SER A 179 32.56 -8.41 -31.07
C SER A 179 32.78 -7.05 -30.41
N LEU A 180 32.50 -5.97 -31.14
CA LEU A 180 32.50 -4.60 -30.61
C LEU A 180 31.68 -4.49 -29.33
N LEU A 181 30.41 -4.93 -29.37
CA LEU A 181 29.49 -4.91 -28.24
C LEU A 181 30.08 -5.57 -26.99
N ARG A 182 30.62 -6.79 -27.14
CA ARG A 182 31.17 -7.55 -26.00
C ARG A 182 32.48 -6.93 -25.48
N THR A 183 33.30 -6.38 -26.37
CA THR A 183 34.56 -5.71 -26.00
C THR A 183 34.27 -4.46 -25.20
N LEU A 184 33.41 -3.57 -25.71
CA LEU A 184 33.02 -2.33 -25.04
C LEU A 184 32.34 -2.62 -23.69
N ALA A 185 31.34 -3.50 -23.65
CA ALA A 185 30.61 -3.81 -22.41
C ALA A 185 31.53 -4.36 -21.32
N SER A 186 32.46 -5.26 -21.67
CA SER A 186 33.36 -5.88 -20.69
C SER A 186 34.49 -4.97 -20.22
N ARG A 187 34.97 -4.06 -21.07
CA ARG A 187 36.14 -3.21 -20.78
C ARG A 187 35.78 -1.80 -20.30
N LEU A 188 34.61 -1.28 -20.65
CA LEU A 188 34.14 0.06 -20.26
C LEU A 188 33.04 0.07 -19.20
N ASN A 189 32.68 -1.10 -18.66
CA ASN A 189 31.60 -1.24 -17.69
C ASN A 189 30.27 -0.63 -18.19
N LEU A 190 29.98 -0.69 -19.48
CA LEU A 190 28.76 -0.16 -20.07
C LEU A 190 27.73 -1.26 -20.25
N ASP A 191 26.45 -0.88 -20.21
CA ASP A 191 25.38 -1.77 -20.63
C ASP A 191 25.34 -1.93 -22.15
N SER A 192 24.65 -2.97 -22.61
CA SER A 192 24.57 -3.30 -24.04
C SER A 192 23.98 -2.17 -24.88
N LEU A 193 22.97 -1.46 -24.36
CA LEU A 193 22.29 -0.42 -25.12
C LEU A 193 23.20 0.79 -25.33
N SER A 194 23.95 1.18 -24.29
CA SER A 194 25.00 2.20 -24.42
C SER A 194 26.08 1.82 -25.44
N CYS A 195 26.47 0.54 -25.48
CA CYS A 195 27.46 0.06 -26.45
C CYS A 195 26.91 0.02 -27.89
N GLU A 196 25.65 -0.35 -28.07
CA GLU A 196 24.96 -0.33 -29.36
C GLU A 196 24.81 1.10 -29.88
N GLU A 197 24.50 2.06 -29.03
CA GLU A 197 24.47 3.49 -29.37
C GLU A 197 25.85 3.99 -29.82
N ILE A 198 26.93 3.63 -29.11
CA ILE A 198 28.29 3.99 -29.54
C ILE A 198 28.60 3.43 -30.93
N CYS A 199 28.20 2.19 -31.21
CA CYS A 199 28.38 1.58 -32.53
C CYS A 199 27.52 2.28 -33.60
N ALA A 200 26.28 2.65 -33.29
CA ALA A 200 25.38 3.36 -34.19
C ALA A 200 25.91 4.77 -34.54
N LEU A 201 26.39 5.52 -33.54
CA LEU A 201 27.04 6.82 -33.75
C LEU A 201 28.29 6.72 -34.62
N ALA A 202 28.98 5.58 -34.58
CA ALA A 202 30.14 5.28 -35.43
C ALA A 202 29.76 4.71 -36.81
N GLY A 203 28.48 4.41 -37.07
CA GLY A 203 28.04 3.74 -38.29
C GLY A 203 28.50 2.28 -38.41
N LEU A 204 28.71 1.59 -37.28
CA LEU A 204 29.26 0.23 -37.22
C LEU A 204 28.25 -0.79 -36.65
N GLU A 205 28.34 -2.03 -37.13
CA GLU A 205 27.53 -3.13 -36.60
C GLU A 205 28.08 -3.65 -35.26
N PRO A 206 27.27 -3.73 -34.18
CA PRO A 206 27.73 -4.14 -32.85
C PRO A 206 28.34 -5.56 -32.79
N GLN A 207 27.95 -6.45 -33.71
CA GLN A 207 28.38 -7.84 -33.79
C GLN A 207 29.71 -8.02 -34.55
N LYS A 208 30.19 -6.99 -35.26
CA LYS A 208 31.47 -7.02 -35.97
C LYS A 208 32.62 -7.31 -35.01
N LYS A 209 33.56 -8.16 -35.42
CA LYS A 209 34.69 -8.52 -34.55
C LYS A 209 35.77 -7.46 -34.58
N VAL A 210 36.39 -7.21 -33.43
CA VAL A 210 37.48 -6.22 -33.30
C VAL A 210 38.63 -6.44 -34.30
N PRO A 211 39.10 -7.68 -34.57
CA PRO A 211 40.17 -7.90 -35.56
C PRO A 211 39.79 -7.59 -37.01
N GLU A 212 38.49 -7.42 -37.30
CA GLU A 212 37.97 -7.11 -38.64
C GLU A 212 37.83 -5.60 -38.88
N LEU A 213 38.17 -4.77 -37.90
CA LEU A 213 38.10 -3.32 -38.01
C LEU A 213 39.22 -2.78 -38.90
N THR A 214 38.84 -1.91 -39.83
CA THR A 214 39.79 -1.10 -40.58
C THR A 214 40.30 0.08 -39.73
N SER A 215 41.39 0.71 -40.18
CA SER A 215 41.91 1.91 -39.53
C SER A 215 40.95 3.10 -39.57
N GLN A 216 40.05 3.16 -40.56
CA GLN A 216 39.02 4.19 -40.62
C GLN A 216 37.90 3.89 -39.61
N GLU A 217 37.37 2.67 -39.61
CA GLU A 217 36.32 2.27 -38.66
C GLU A 217 36.78 2.37 -37.19
N SER A 218 38.07 2.17 -36.92
CA SER A 218 38.64 2.40 -35.58
C SER A 218 38.60 3.88 -35.17
N LYS A 219 38.75 4.81 -36.13
CA LYS A 219 38.60 6.25 -35.87
C LYS A 219 37.13 6.63 -35.69
N ASP A 220 36.26 6.09 -36.54
CA ASP A 220 34.81 6.33 -36.47
C ASP A 220 34.26 5.84 -35.11
N LEU A 221 34.76 4.70 -34.62
CA LEU A 221 34.43 4.19 -33.28
C LEU A 221 34.92 5.10 -32.14
N GLN A 222 36.11 5.71 -32.27
CA GLN A 222 36.60 6.68 -31.28
C GLN A 222 35.73 7.94 -31.28
N GLU A 223 35.34 8.42 -32.46
CA GLU A 223 34.44 9.57 -32.60
C GLU A 223 33.05 9.27 -31.99
N GLY A 224 32.48 8.10 -32.28
CA GLY A 224 31.23 7.66 -31.67
C GLY A 224 31.31 7.58 -30.13
N LEU A 225 32.41 7.05 -29.60
CA LEU A 225 32.68 7.02 -28.15
C LEU A 225 32.78 8.43 -27.56
N ASP A 226 33.48 9.35 -28.23
CA ASP A 226 33.66 10.72 -27.77
C ASP A 226 32.34 11.50 -27.79
N ILE A 227 31.51 11.32 -28.82
CA ILE A 227 30.16 11.89 -28.92
C ILE A 227 29.30 11.37 -27.76
N PHE A 228 29.28 10.06 -27.54
CA PHE A 228 28.49 9.46 -26.46
C PHE A 228 28.96 9.96 -25.09
N ALA A 229 30.27 9.96 -24.83
CA ALA A 229 30.83 10.49 -23.59
C ALA A 229 30.49 11.98 -23.37
N LYS A 230 30.43 12.78 -24.44
CA LYS A 230 29.98 14.17 -24.38
C LYS A 230 28.50 14.28 -24.04
N LYS A 231 27.63 13.45 -24.65
CA LYS A 231 26.20 13.37 -24.29
C LYS A 231 26.04 13.04 -22.80
N LEU A 232 26.78 12.05 -22.28
CA LEU A 232 26.77 11.70 -20.85
C LEU A 232 27.19 12.86 -19.94
N LYS A 233 28.25 13.60 -20.30
CA LYS A 233 28.73 14.77 -19.52
C LYS A 233 27.72 15.92 -19.51
N ASN A 234 26.91 16.06 -20.56
CA ASN A 234 25.85 17.06 -20.61
C ASN A 234 24.63 16.70 -19.76
N GLY A 235 24.53 15.45 -19.30
CA GLY A 235 23.42 14.97 -18.48
C GLY A 235 22.20 14.57 -19.32
N VAL A 236 21.04 14.52 -18.66
CA VAL A 236 19.75 14.20 -19.29
C VAL A 236 19.29 15.36 -20.16
N THR A 237 18.93 15.09 -21.42
CA THR A 237 18.38 16.08 -22.36
C THR A 237 17.23 15.45 -23.12
N GLU A 238 16.01 15.98 -22.98
CA GLU A 238 14.80 15.44 -23.63
C GLU A 238 14.60 13.93 -23.38
N PRO A 239 14.44 13.51 -22.10
CA PRO A 239 14.26 12.10 -21.78
C PRO A 239 12.99 11.57 -22.44
N CYS A 240 13.06 10.35 -22.97
CA CYS A 240 11.99 9.81 -23.80
C CYS A 240 11.77 8.32 -23.61
N ILE A 241 10.60 7.84 -24.06
CA ILE A 241 10.28 6.43 -24.24
C ILE A 241 10.18 6.15 -25.75
N VAL A 242 10.87 5.10 -26.19
CA VAL A 242 10.79 4.56 -27.55
C VAL A 242 9.61 3.61 -27.66
N GLN A 243 8.76 3.79 -28.66
CA GLN A 243 7.58 2.95 -28.92
C GLN A 243 7.84 1.93 -30.05
N ASP A 244 7.27 0.73 -29.94
CA ASP A 244 7.27 -0.28 -31.02
C ASP A 244 6.00 -0.17 -31.87
N GLU A 245 6.15 -0.16 -33.20
CA GLU A 245 5.03 -0.15 -34.16
C GLU A 245 4.78 -1.55 -34.76
N ASP A 246 5.70 -2.50 -34.58
CA ASP A 246 5.73 -3.75 -35.36
C ASP A 246 4.79 -4.87 -34.81
N ILE A 247 3.93 -4.59 -33.82
CA ILE A 247 2.99 -5.57 -33.26
C ILE A 247 1.60 -5.36 -33.90
N GLU A 248 1.37 -6.01 -35.04
CA GLU A 248 0.13 -5.89 -35.86
C GLU A 248 -1.19 -6.27 -35.13
N ASP A 249 -1.11 -6.83 -33.91
CA ASP A 249 -2.25 -7.39 -33.15
C ASP A 249 -2.60 -6.61 -31.84
N GLU A 250 -1.93 -5.51 -31.49
CA GLU A 250 -2.20 -4.74 -30.26
C GLU A 250 -2.83 -3.36 -30.55
N GLU A 251 -3.84 -2.96 -29.75
CA GLU A 251 -4.56 -1.67 -29.90
C GLU A 251 -3.70 -0.45 -29.49
N GLU A 252 -2.58 -0.64 -28.79
CA GLU A 252 -1.67 0.42 -28.34
C GLU A 252 -0.19 0.04 -28.57
N PRO A 253 0.67 1.00 -28.97
CA PRO A 253 2.10 0.76 -29.16
C PRO A 253 2.80 0.43 -27.83
N GLN A 254 3.69 -0.56 -27.84
CA GLN A 254 4.38 -1.05 -26.63
C GLN A 254 5.71 -0.30 -26.39
N PRO A 255 6.00 0.12 -25.15
CA PRO A 255 7.23 0.83 -24.84
C PRO A 255 8.44 -0.12 -24.85
N VAL A 256 9.45 0.19 -25.66
CA VAL A 256 10.65 -0.65 -25.84
C VAL A 256 11.75 -0.29 -24.87
N ALA A 257 12.03 1.00 -24.70
CA ALA A 257 13.11 1.50 -23.86
C ALA A 257 12.81 2.92 -23.35
N PHE A 258 13.27 3.24 -22.15
CA PHE A 258 13.39 4.60 -21.66
C PHE A 258 14.83 5.08 -21.82
N LEU A 259 15.01 6.32 -22.28
CA LEU A 259 16.30 6.90 -22.62
C LEU A 259 16.48 8.27 -21.96
N PRO A 260 17.70 8.62 -21.52
CA PRO A 260 18.01 9.92 -20.95
C PRO A 260 18.11 11.04 -22.01
N PHE A 261 18.29 10.65 -23.27
CA PHE A 261 18.36 11.50 -24.46
C PHE A 261 18.18 10.62 -25.70
N GLU A 262 17.97 11.22 -26.87
CA GLU A 262 17.79 10.50 -28.12
C GLU A 262 19.04 9.70 -28.52
N PHE A 263 18.82 8.43 -28.83
CA PHE A 263 19.83 7.48 -29.30
C PHE A 263 19.70 7.33 -30.82
N GLU A 264 20.82 7.43 -31.54
CA GLU A 264 20.88 7.30 -33.00
C GLU A 264 20.36 5.94 -33.48
N MET A 265 20.58 4.87 -32.70
CA MET A 265 20.07 3.54 -33.05
C MET A 265 18.54 3.44 -33.13
N TYR A 266 17.80 4.42 -32.60
CA TYR A 266 16.34 4.53 -32.68
C TYR A 266 15.86 5.63 -33.62
N ASN A 267 16.74 6.21 -34.44
CA ASN A 267 16.38 7.23 -35.40
C ASN A 267 15.23 6.76 -36.31
N GLY A 268 14.19 7.58 -36.42
CA GLY A 268 12.97 7.27 -37.17
C GLY A 268 11.89 6.48 -36.42
N ARG A 269 12.12 6.08 -35.16
CA ARG A 269 11.09 5.50 -34.27
C ARG A 269 10.25 6.60 -33.61
N ILE A 270 9.03 6.26 -33.16
CA ILE A 270 8.21 7.19 -32.37
C ILE A 270 8.81 7.34 -30.96
N LEU A 271 8.99 8.60 -30.55
CA LEU A 271 9.48 8.98 -29.23
C LEU A 271 8.41 9.76 -28.46
N GLN A 272 8.15 9.34 -27.23
CA GLN A 272 7.35 10.10 -26.27
C GLN A 272 8.28 10.80 -25.29
N THR A 273 8.29 12.14 -25.27
CA THR A 273 9.19 12.95 -24.44
C THR A 273 8.60 13.30 -23.07
N PHE A 274 9.47 13.51 -22.07
CA PHE A 274 9.10 13.83 -20.70
C PHE A 274 9.92 15.01 -20.15
N ASP A 275 9.39 15.69 -19.12
CA ASP A 275 10.11 16.80 -18.48
C ASP A 275 11.34 16.35 -17.67
N THR A 276 11.29 15.14 -17.09
CA THR A 276 12.36 14.60 -16.26
C THR A 276 12.58 13.13 -16.53
N PHE A 277 13.78 12.64 -16.22
CA PHE A 277 14.11 11.24 -16.47
C PHE A 277 13.33 10.32 -15.55
N SER A 278 13.11 10.72 -14.29
CA SER A 278 12.23 9.98 -13.38
C SER A 278 10.82 9.84 -13.94
N LYS A 279 10.25 10.85 -14.62
CA LYS A 279 8.93 10.73 -15.25
C LYS A 279 8.91 9.72 -16.41
N ALA A 280 9.96 9.71 -17.25
CA ALA A 280 10.08 8.72 -18.31
C ALA A 280 10.17 7.29 -17.72
N ILE A 281 10.98 7.10 -16.67
CA ILE A 281 11.11 5.81 -15.99
C ILE A 281 9.78 5.42 -15.31
N ASP A 282 9.14 6.36 -14.59
CA ASP A 282 7.89 6.11 -13.87
C ASP A 282 6.76 5.76 -14.83
N SER A 283 6.67 6.41 -15.99
CA SER A 283 5.70 6.09 -17.04
C SER A 283 5.98 4.74 -17.70
N PHE A 284 7.25 4.42 -17.98
CA PHE A 284 7.65 3.17 -18.63
C PHE A 284 7.23 1.93 -17.81
N PHE A 285 7.42 1.99 -16.49
CA PHE A 285 7.12 0.87 -15.60
C PHE A 285 5.72 0.97 -14.96
N GLY A 286 5.09 2.15 -14.93
CA GLY A 286 3.85 2.40 -14.20
C GLY A 286 2.65 1.57 -14.71
N VAL A 287 2.59 1.30 -16.01
CA VAL A 287 1.55 0.44 -16.63
C VAL A 287 1.72 -1.01 -16.17
N SER A 288 2.94 -1.54 -16.25
CA SER A 288 3.25 -2.93 -15.85
C SER A 288 3.09 -3.17 -14.34
N ASP A 289 3.42 -2.18 -13.49
CA ASP A 289 3.23 -2.29 -12.05
C ASP A 289 1.74 -2.42 -11.64
N ALA A 290 0.83 -1.77 -12.38
CA ALA A 290 -0.61 -1.87 -12.12
C ALA A 290 -1.13 -3.27 -12.45
N GLU A 291 -0.69 -3.83 -13.59
CA GLU A 291 -1.02 -5.20 -14.01
C GLU A 291 -0.45 -6.26 -13.05
N LEU A 292 0.82 -6.10 -12.62
CA LEU A 292 1.46 -6.99 -11.65
C LEU A 292 0.80 -6.92 -10.27
N ALA A 293 0.38 -5.72 -9.83
CA ALA A 293 -0.34 -5.56 -8.56
C ALA A 293 -1.71 -6.25 -8.59
N ASP A 294 -2.39 -6.25 -9.73
CA ASP A 294 -3.64 -6.97 -9.95
C ASP A 294 -3.44 -8.49 -9.92
N GLU A 295 -2.37 -9.00 -10.53
CA GLU A 295 -2.02 -10.43 -10.48
C GLU A 295 -1.64 -10.89 -9.06
N GLU A 296 -0.79 -10.14 -8.34
CA GLU A 296 -0.40 -10.47 -6.97
C GLU A 296 -1.60 -10.44 -6.00
N ALA A 297 -2.53 -9.48 -6.19
CA ALA A 297 -3.76 -9.43 -5.43
C ALA A 297 -4.60 -10.69 -5.69
N LYS A 298 -4.80 -11.06 -6.96
CA LYS A 298 -5.54 -12.29 -7.35
C LYS A 298 -4.92 -13.54 -6.74
N ASP A 299 -3.60 -13.65 -6.76
CA ASP A 299 -2.89 -14.79 -6.17
C ASP A 299 -3.00 -14.84 -4.64
N ALA A 300 -2.91 -13.70 -3.95
CA ALA A 300 -3.10 -13.62 -2.51
C ALA A 300 -4.53 -14.03 -2.11
N PHE A 301 -5.54 -13.58 -2.85
CA PHE A 301 -6.94 -13.98 -2.65
C PHE A 301 -7.14 -15.48 -2.91
N ALA A 302 -6.56 -16.01 -3.99
CA ALA A 302 -6.62 -17.44 -4.31
C ALA A 302 -5.98 -18.32 -3.23
N ASN A 303 -4.85 -17.88 -2.67
CA ASN A 303 -4.13 -18.62 -1.64
C ASN A 303 -4.86 -18.63 -0.28
N GLU A 304 -5.40 -17.50 0.17
CA GLU A 304 -6.17 -17.45 1.43
C GLU A 304 -7.49 -18.23 1.30
N ARG A 305 -8.15 -18.17 0.13
CA ARG A 305 -9.32 -19.00 -0.15
C ARG A 305 -9.00 -20.50 -0.08
N LYS A 306 -7.92 -20.96 -0.72
CA LYS A 306 -7.46 -22.36 -0.62
C LYS A 306 -7.21 -22.77 0.82
N ARG A 307 -6.54 -21.92 1.61
CA ARG A 307 -6.26 -22.19 3.03
C ARG A 307 -7.53 -22.35 3.86
N LEU A 308 -8.49 -21.43 3.72
CA LEU A 308 -9.77 -21.49 4.44
C LEU A 308 -10.62 -22.69 4.01
N GLN A 309 -10.59 -23.05 2.73
CA GLN A 309 -11.27 -24.24 2.23
C GLN A 309 -10.74 -25.53 2.88
N ILE A 310 -9.41 -25.68 2.96
CA ILE A 310 -8.78 -26.84 3.64
C ILE A 310 -9.23 -26.95 5.11
N ILE A 311 -9.42 -25.82 5.80
CA ILE A 311 -9.92 -25.81 7.19
C ILE A 311 -11.37 -26.31 7.25
N VAL A 312 -12.22 -25.84 6.34
CA VAL A 312 -13.63 -26.26 6.25
C VAL A 312 -13.74 -27.75 5.96
N ASP A 313 -12.94 -28.28 5.04
CA ASP A 313 -12.99 -29.69 4.65
C ASP A 313 -12.62 -30.60 5.84
N LYS A 314 -11.53 -30.27 6.56
CA LYS A 314 -11.11 -31.01 7.77
C LYS A 314 -12.16 -30.95 8.89
N GLN A 315 -12.79 -29.79 9.11
CA GLN A 315 -13.83 -29.65 10.12
C GLN A 315 -15.11 -30.40 9.74
N SER A 316 -15.48 -30.41 8.46
CA SER A 316 -16.64 -31.15 7.94
C SER A 316 -16.48 -32.65 8.14
N GLU A 317 -15.29 -33.18 7.84
CA GLU A 317 -14.97 -34.59 8.08
C GLU A 317 -15.05 -34.94 9.58
N SER A 318 -14.53 -34.08 10.44
CA SER A 318 -14.61 -34.27 11.90
C SER A 318 -16.05 -34.26 12.42
N ILE A 319 -16.92 -33.40 11.87
CA ILE A 319 -18.34 -33.32 12.24
C ILE A 319 -19.04 -34.63 11.84
N SER A 320 -18.84 -35.09 10.61
CA SER A 320 -19.43 -36.34 10.11
C SER A 320 -19.08 -37.54 11.00
N ARG A 321 -17.82 -37.63 11.44
CA ARG A 321 -17.38 -38.68 12.39
C ARG A 321 -18.08 -38.57 13.75
N LEU A 322 -18.26 -37.36 14.27
CA LEU A 322 -18.95 -37.13 15.55
C LEU A 322 -20.45 -37.45 15.47
N GLU A 323 -21.10 -37.13 14.36
CA GLU A 323 -22.51 -37.44 14.11
C GLU A 323 -22.76 -38.94 13.96
N THR A 324 -21.92 -39.64 13.20
CA THR A 324 -21.99 -41.10 13.06
C THR A 324 -21.80 -41.77 14.42
N LYS A 325 -20.80 -41.35 15.20
CA LYS A 325 -20.58 -41.85 16.56
C LYS A 325 -21.77 -41.58 17.49
N ALA A 326 -22.39 -40.41 17.40
CA ALA A 326 -23.57 -40.08 18.21
C ALA A 326 -24.76 -40.98 17.85
N ARG A 327 -24.95 -41.27 16.56
CA ARG A 327 -26.00 -42.16 16.05
C ARG A 327 -25.80 -43.59 16.57
N GLU A 328 -24.59 -44.13 16.43
CA GLU A 328 -24.22 -45.47 16.94
C GLU A 328 -24.47 -45.59 18.45
N LEU A 329 -24.08 -44.58 19.23
CA LEU A 329 -24.29 -44.57 20.68
C LEU A 329 -25.78 -44.50 21.08
N ARG A 330 -26.62 -43.82 20.31
CA ARG A 330 -28.08 -43.83 20.53
C ARG A 330 -28.68 -45.19 20.22
N THR A 331 -28.34 -45.76 19.07
CA THR A 331 -28.80 -47.10 18.68
C THR A 331 -28.36 -48.14 19.72
N ALA A 332 -27.15 -48.03 20.25
CA ALA A 332 -26.68 -48.87 21.35
C ALA A 332 -27.52 -48.69 22.63
N GLY A 333 -27.83 -47.45 23.02
CA GLY A 333 -28.72 -47.17 24.15
C GLY A 333 -30.13 -47.75 23.98
N GLU A 334 -30.71 -47.62 22.78
CA GLU A 334 -32.04 -48.15 22.44
C GLU A 334 -32.06 -49.68 22.43
N ALA A 335 -31.00 -50.31 21.93
CA ALA A 335 -30.83 -51.76 21.93
C ALA A 335 -30.73 -52.32 23.36
N ILE A 336 -30.03 -51.63 24.27
CA ILE A 336 -29.95 -52.02 25.68
C ILE A 336 -31.34 -52.00 26.33
N TYR A 337 -32.17 -50.98 26.05
CA TYR A 337 -33.54 -50.91 26.58
C TYR A 337 -34.46 -51.96 25.96
N SER A 338 -34.37 -52.17 24.65
CA SER A 338 -35.20 -53.15 23.92
C SER A 338 -34.90 -54.59 24.35
N HIS A 339 -33.66 -54.88 24.73
CA HIS A 339 -33.20 -56.22 25.16
C HIS A 339 -32.81 -56.28 26.63
N PHE A 340 -33.49 -55.49 27.48
CA PHE A 340 -33.13 -55.27 28.88
C PHE A 340 -32.95 -56.56 29.69
N GLN A 341 -33.84 -57.54 29.53
CA GLN A 341 -33.78 -58.81 30.26
C GLN A 341 -32.51 -59.61 29.94
N ILE A 342 -32.15 -59.69 28.65
CA ILE A 342 -30.96 -60.41 28.19
C ILE A 342 -29.70 -59.72 28.71
N VAL A 343 -29.66 -58.39 28.62
CA VAL A 343 -28.54 -57.59 29.14
C VAL A 343 -28.37 -57.78 30.66
N GLN A 344 -29.47 -57.78 31.41
CA GLN A 344 -29.45 -57.99 32.85
C GLN A 344 -28.94 -59.38 33.22
N GLU A 345 -29.38 -60.42 32.51
CA GLU A 345 -28.93 -61.80 32.72
C GLU A 345 -27.42 -61.93 32.45
N ILE A 346 -26.93 -61.36 31.35
CA ILE A 346 -25.51 -61.35 30.99
C ILE A 346 -24.67 -60.66 32.08
N LEU A 347 -25.07 -59.45 32.49
CA LEU A 347 -24.33 -58.67 33.47
C LEU A 347 -24.30 -59.35 34.85
N ASN A 348 -25.43 -59.88 35.32
CA ASN A 348 -25.50 -60.59 36.59
C ASN A 348 -24.62 -61.84 36.58
N THR A 349 -24.74 -62.68 35.54
CA THR A 349 -23.98 -63.93 35.42
C THR A 349 -22.47 -63.67 35.44
N ILE A 350 -22.00 -62.65 34.72
CA ILE A 350 -20.57 -62.33 34.63
C ILE A 350 -20.09 -61.64 35.91
N SER A 351 -20.90 -60.75 36.49
CA SER A 351 -20.57 -60.06 37.75
C SER A 351 -20.46 -61.04 38.92
N GLU A 352 -21.41 -61.95 39.06
CA GLU A 352 -21.42 -63.02 40.08
C GLU A 352 -20.23 -63.97 39.93
N ALA A 353 -19.89 -64.35 38.70
CA ALA A 353 -18.68 -65.15 38.44
C ALA A 353 -17.42 -64.40 38.88
N ARG A 354 -17.35 -63.09 38.65
CA ARG A 354 -16.19 -62.26 39.04
C ARG A 354 -16.09 -62.05 40.55
N THR A 355 -17.21 -61.86 41.26
CA THR A 355 -17.23 -61.72 42.73
C THR A 355 -17.00 -63.07 43.42
N GLY A 356 -17.40 -64.18 42.81
CA GLY A 356 -17.10 -65.54 43.25
C GLY A 356 -15.65 -66.00 43.03
N GLY A 357 -14.76 -65.12 42.55
CA GLY A 357 -13.32 -65.38 42.45
C GLY A 357 -12.84 -66.05 41.16
N LEU A 358 -13.71 -66.24 40.15
CA LEU A 358 -13.30 -66.84 38.87
C LEU A 358 -12.42 -65.89 38.05
N SER A 359 -11.43 -66.47 37.39
CA SER A 359 -10.58 -65.78 36.44
C SER A 359 -11.33 -65.53 35.12
N TRP A 360 -10.90 -64.51 34.36
CA TRP A 360 -11.46 -64.23 33.04
C TRP A 360 -11.34 -65.41 32.06
N GLY A 361 -10.30 -66.24 32.20
CA GLY A 361 -10.13 -67.46 31.40
C GLY A 361 -11.28 -68.44 31.62
N GLU A 362 -11.63 -68.70 32.88
CA GLU A 362 -12.73 -69.60 33.25
C GLU A 362 -14.10 -69.04 32.86
N ILE A 363 -14.29 -67.73 32.97
CA ILE A 363 -15.52 -67.05 32.54
C ILE A 363 -15.71 -67.21 31.02
N MET A 364 -14.65 -67.04 30.22
CA MET A 364 -14.71 -67.26 28.77
C MET A 364 -15.04 -68.71 28.41
N THR A 365 -14.45 -69.69 29.12
CA THR A 365 -14.80 -71.11 28.91
C THR A 365 -16.27 -71.39 29.18
N ARG A 366 -16.84 -70.82 30.26
CA ARG A 366 -18.26 -70.97 30.59
C ARG A 366 -19.18 -70.31 29.57
N ILE A 367 -18.79 -69.16 29.02
CA ILE A 367 -19.54 -68.49 27.95
C ILE A 367 -19.57 -69.37 26.69
N GLU A 368 -18.43 -69.96 26.30
CA GLU A 368 -18.37 -70.86 25.14
C GLU A 368 -19.20 -72.14 25.33
N ASP A 369 -19.19 -72.74 26.52
CA ASP A 369 -20.07 -73.88 26.82
C ASP A 369 -21.54 -73.48 26.83
N GLY A 370 -21.87 -72.27 27.28
CA GLY A 370 -23.22 -71.70 27.21
C GLY A 370 -23.68 -71.47 25.76
N LYS A 371 -22.78 -71.02 24.88
CA LYS A 371 -23.04 -70.88 23.44
C LYS A 371 -23.35 -72.23 22.80
N LYS A 372 -22.56 -73.27 23.09
CA LYS A 372 -22.78 -74.65 22.58
C LYS A 372 -24.12 -75.23 23.04
N LYS A 373 -24.60 -74.82 24.22
CA LYS A 373 -25.91 -75.22 24.77
C LYS A 373 -27.08 -74.36 24.27
N GLY A 374 -26.83 -73.36 23.41
CA GLY A 374 -27.86 -72.51 22.82
C GLY A 374 -28.47 -71.50 23.80
N ILE A 375 -27.79 -71.16 24.89
CA ILE A 375 -28.28 -70.16 25.85
C ILE A 375 -28.25 -68.78 25.18
N SER A 376 -29.41 -68.13 25.07
CA SER A 376 -29.59 -66.84 24.37
C SER A 376 -28.66 -65.74 24.87
N SER A 377 -28.49 -65.62 26.19
CA SER A 377 -27.57 -64.66 26.83
C SER A 377 -26.10 -64.93 26.52
N ALA A 378 -25.68 -66.19 26.40
CA ALA A 378 -24.31 -66.56 26.02
C ALA A 378 -24.04 -66.35 24.53
N VAL A 379 -25.02 -66.64 23.66
CA VAL A 379 -24.94 -66.45 22.21
C VAL A 379 -24.84 -64.97 21.84
N ALA A 380 -25.51 -64.09 22.59
CA ALA A 380 -25.41 -62.65 22.40
C ALA A 380 -24.00 -62.09 22.67
N ILE A 381 -23.13 -62.78 23.43
CA ILE A 381 -21.78 -62.29 23.74
C ILE A 381 -20.83 -62.58 22.58
N LYS A 382 -20.42 -61.53 21.84
CA LYS A 382 -19.43 -61.61 20.78
C LYS A 382 -18.01 -61.71 21.32
N ARG A 383 -17.64 -60.79 22.22
CA ARG A 383 -16.27 -60.67 22.72
C ARG A 383 -16.23 -60.17 24.15
N VAL A 384 -15.28 -60.68 24.92
CA VAL A 384 -14.96 -60.17 26.27
C VAL A 384 -13.69 -59.32 26.17
N ILE A 385 -13.67 -58.18 26.86
CA ILE A 385 -12.51 -57.26 26.94
C ILE A 385 -12.06 -57.17 28.41
N PRO A 386 -11.27 -58.15 28.88
CA PRO A 386 -10.91 -58.28 30.31
C PRO A 386 -10.21 -57.06 30.88
N SER A 387 -9.28 -56.45 30.11
CA SER A 387 -8.47 -55.31 30.52
C SER A 387 -9.28 -54.05 30.83
N GLN A 388 -10.51 -53.95 30.30
CA GLN A 388 -11.39 -52.81 30.51
C GLN A 388 -12.61 -53.12 31.39
N GLY A 389 -12.82 -54.40 31.74
CA GLY A 389 -14.04 -54.86 32.40
C GLY A 389 -15.28 -54.63 31.54
N LYS A 390 -15.17 -54.90 30.23
CA LYS A 390 -16.24 -54.69 29.26
C LYS A 390 -16.52 -55.94 28.43
N ILE A 391 -17.73 -56.04 27.93
CA ILE A 391 -18.16 -57.10 27.01
C ILE A 391 -18.86 -56.48 25.82
N GLU A 392 -18.66 -57.08 24.66
CA GLU A 392 -19.27 -56.72 23.40
C GLU A 392 -20.35 -57.74 23.10
N VAL A 393 -21.58 -57.25 22.99
CA VAL A 393 -22.78 -58.05 22.79
C VAL A 393 -23.47 -57.66 21.49
N ASP A 394 -24.03 -58.65 20.80
CA ASP A 394 -24.90 -58.45 19.67
C ASP A 394 -26.36 -58.51 20.15
N LEU A 395 -27.02 -57.36 20.11
CA LEU A 395 -28.42 -57.21 20.48
C LEU A 395 -29.23 -57.03 19.19
N SER A 396 -29.60 -58.15 18.56
CA SER A 396 -30.42 -58.20 17.35
C SER A 396 -29.85 -57.37 16.18
N GLY A 397 -28.55 -57.48 15.93
CA GLY A 397 -27.84 -56.81 14.84
C GLY A 397 -27.17 -55.49 15.23
N ALA A 398 -27.37 -55.02 16.47
CA ALA A 398 -26.67 -53.88 17.03
C ALA A 398 -25.52 -54.36 17.94
N GLU A 399 -24.28 -54.01 17.59
CA GLU A 399 -23.11 -54.29 18.42
C GLU A 399 -23.01 -53.25 19.54
N VAL A 400 -23.08 -53.71 20.78
CA VAL A 400 -23.10 -52.87 21.97
C VAL A 400 -22.02 -53.28 22.93
N VAL A 401 -21.32 -52.29 23.52
CA VAL A 401 -20.32 -52.53 24.55
C VAL A 401 -20.92 -52.22 25.93
N LEU A 402 -20.93 -53.21 26.81
CA LEU A 402 -21.44 -53.11 28.17
C LEU A 402 -20.28 -53.13 29.18
N ASP A 403 -20.36 -52.28 30.20
CA ASP A 403 -19.48 -52.32 31.37
C ASP A 403 -20.11 -53.21 32.44
N ILE A 404 -19.37 -54.26 32.85
CA ILE A 404 -19.87 -55.26 33.79
C ILE A 404 -20.02 -54.73 35.22
N ARG A 405 -19.50 -53.53 35.52
CA ARG A 405 -19.59 -52.87 36.83
C ARG A 405 -20.84 -51.98 36.95
N ARG A 406 -21.64 -51.91 35.89
CA ARG A 406 -22.79 -51.01 35.77
C ARG A 406 -24.06 -51.82 35.57
N SER A 407 -25.19 -51.28 36.05
CA SER A 407 -26.50 -51.84 35.73
C SER A 407 -26.81 -51.69 34.23
N PRO A 408 -27.79 -52.44 33.69
CA PRO A 408 -28.27 -52.21 32.33
C PRO A 408 -28.71 -50.75 32.10
N GLN A 409 -29.41 -50.15 33.09
CA GLN A 409 -29.85 -48.75 33.03
C GLN A 409 -28.66 -47.78 32.98
N ASP A 410 -27.63 -48.02 33.78
CA ASP A 410 -26.43 -47.17 33.80
C ASP A 410 -25.60 -47.30 32.53
N ASN A 411 -25.59 -48.48 31.89
CA ASN A 411 -24.97 -48.70 30.59
C ASN A 411 -25.73 -47.94 29.49
N ALA A 412 -27.06 -48.04 29.47
CA ALA A 412 -27.89 -47.28 28.52
C ALA A 412 -27.75 -45.76 28.72
N ALA A 413 -27.84 -45.29 29.97
CA ALA A 413 -27.68 -43.87 30.31
C ALA A 413 -26.30 -43.35 29.88
N ALA A 414 -25.24 -44.12 30.10
CA ALA A 414 -23.89 -43.74 29.68
C ALA A 414 -23.75 -43.65 28.15
N ALA A 415 -24.42 -44.52 27.39
CA ALA A 415 -24.45 -44.45 25.94
C ALA A 415 -25.17 -43.17 25.46
N TYR A 416 -26.35 -42.86 26.03
CA TYR A 416 -27.07 -41.62 25.72
C TYR A 416 -26.29 -40.35 26.11
N ASP A 417 -25.62 -40.35 27.26
CA ASP A 417 -24.80 -39.22 27.69
C ASP A 417 -23.59 -39.01 26.78
N GLN A 418 -22.95 -40.09 26.32
CA GLN A 418 -21.86 -39.98 25.34
C GLN A 418 -22.36 -39.55 23.96
N ALA A 419 -23.57 -39.96 23.56
CA ALA A 419 -24.22 -39.49 22.35
C ALA A 419 -24.45 -37.98 22.43
N LYS A 420 -25.12 -37.50 23.49
CA LYS A 420 -25.35 -36.06 23.74
C LYS A 420 -24.05 -35.25 23.75
N LYS A 421 -22.99 -35.77 24.38
CA LYS A 421 -21.66 -35.12 24.38
C LYS A 421 -21.06 -35.04 22.98
N SER A 422 -21.23 -36.08 22.15
CA SER A 422 -20.73 -36.09 20.76
C SER A 422 -21.52 -35.11 19.89
N GLU A 423 -22.84 -35.02 20.05
CA GLU A 423 -23.70 -34.05 19.37
C GLU A 423 -23.39 -32.61 19.77
N ALA A 424 -23.18 -32.35 21.06
CA ALA A 424 -22.79 -31.02 21.53
C ALA A 424 -21.45 -30.57 20.92
N LYS A 425 -20.49 -31.49 20.76
CA LYS A 425 -19.22 -31.21 20.07
C LYS A 425 -19.41 -30.96 18.58
N ALA A 426 -20.24 -31.76 17.90
CA ALA A 426 -20.58 -31.55 16.49
C ALA A 426 -21.25 -30.19 16.27
N LYS A 427 -22.23 -29.82 17.11
CA LYS A 427 -22.91 -28.51 17.09
C LYS A 427 -21.95 -27.34 17.36
N GLY A 428 -20.97 -27.53 18.26
CA GLY A 428 -19.92 -26.55 18.51
C GLY A 428 -19.00 -26.34 17.29
N ALA A 429 -18.62 -27.43 16.62
CA ALA A 429 -17.80 -27.40 15.42
C ALA A 429 -18.56 -26.78 14.22
N LEU A 430 -19.86 -27.06 14.08
CA LEU A 430 -20.72 -26.44 13.06
C LEU A 430 -20.74 -24.91 13.16
N LYS A 431 -20.86 -24.35 14.37
CA LYS A 431 -20.80 -22.89 14.57
C LYS A 431 -19.45 -22.28 14.17
N GLN A 432 -18.35 -23.02 14.30
CA GLN A 432 -17.04 -22.57 13.82
C GLN A 432 -16.94 -22.63 12.30
N ILE A 433 -17.53 -23.65 11.69
CA ILE A 433 -17.60 -23.80 10.22
C ILE A 433 -18.41 -22.68 9.59
N GLU A 434 -19.56 -22.30 10.17
CA GLU A 434 -20.39 -21.19 9.68
C GLU A 434 -19.63 -19.87 9.67
N ARG A 435 -18.87 -19.57 10.73
CA ARG A 435 -18.00 -18.38 10.78
C ARG A 435 -16.91 -18.41 9.71
N THR A 436 -16.39 -19.60 9.39
CA THR A 436 -15.35 -19.77 8.37
C THR A 436 -15.94 -19.68 6.96
N ARG A 437 -17.15 -20.20 6.74
CA ARG A 437 -17.91 -20.08 5.49
C ARG A 437 -18.34 -18.66 5.19
N SER A 438 -18.82 -17.93 6.19
CA SER A 438 -19.16 -16.50 6.04
C SER A 438 -17.93 -15.69 5.62
N LYS A 439 -16.73 -15.98 6.13
CA LYS A 439 -15.49 -15.37 5.64
C LYS A 439 -15.15 -15.75 4.20
N LEU A 440 -15.42 -16.99 3.78
CA LEU A 440 -15.25 -17.42 2.39
C LEU A 440 -16.21 -16.70 1.44
N GLU A 441 -17.45 -16.47 1.86
CA GLU A 441 -18.44 -15.67 1.11
C GLU A 441 -18.05 -14.19 1.04
N GLU A 442 -17.62 -13.59 2.15
CA GLU A 442 -17.07 -12.23 2.17
C GLU A 442 -15.88 -12.10 1.21
N LEU A 443 -14.97 -13.08 1.21
CA LEU A 443 -13.82 -13.12 0.30
C LEU A 443 -14.26 -13.22 -1.17
N ALA A 444 -15.28 -14.03 -1.47
CA ALA A 444 -15.82 -14.19 -2.83
C ALA A 444 -16.53 -12.92 -3.34
N VAL A 445 -17.26 -12.21 -2.48
CA VAL A 445 -17.84 -10.90 -2.83
C VAL A 445 -16.74 -9.88 -3.03
N SER A 446 -15.74 -9.85 -2.16
CA SER A 446 -14.62 -8.91 -2.28
C SER A 446 -13.75 -9.17 -3.51
N SER A 447 -13.61 -10.41 -4.00
CA SER A 447 -12.90 -10.68 -5.27
C SER A 447 -13.64 -10.10 -6.47
N VAL A 448 -14.98 -10.13 -6.46
CA VAL A 448 -15.81 -9.54 -7.53
C VAL A 448 -15.81 -8.01 -7.47
N GLU A 449 -15.65 -7.42 -6.28
CA GLU A 449 -15.45 -5.97 -6.12
C GLU A 449 -14.03 -5.53 -6.51
N VAL A 450 -13.01 -6.35 -6.27
CA VAL A 450 -11.62 -6.10 -6.72
C VAL A 450 -11.51 -6.17 -8.24
N ASP A 451 -12.20 -7.12 -8.90
CA ASP A 451 -12.29 -7.17 -10.37
C ASP A 451 -12.99 -5.93 -10.99
N LYS A 452 -13.72 -5.14 -10.19
CA LYS A 452 -14.41 -3.91 -10.63
C LYS A 452 -13.71 -2.62 -10.19
N ILE A 453 -12.76 -2.72 -9.27
CA ILE A 453 -11.98 -1.61 -8.73
C ILE A 453 -10.52 -2.04 -8.83
N ALA A 454 -10.04 -2.23 -10.05
CA ALA A 454 -8.61 -2.20 -10.30
C ALA A 454 -8.10 -0.83 -9.82
N PRO A 455 -7.10 -0.76 -8.94
CA PRO A 455 -6.46 0.50 -8.65
C PRO A 455 -5.66 0.90 -9.90
N THR A 456 -6.30 1.61 -10.82
CA THR A 456 -5.58 2.48 -11.75
C THR A 456 -4.61 3.29 -10.94
N ALA A 457 -3.33 3.23 -11.32
CA ALA A 457 -2.28 3.96 -10.66
C ALA A 457 -2.58 5.47 -10.86
N ALA A 458 -3.30 6.07 -9.93
CA ALA A 458 -3.68 7.47 -10.01
C ALA A 458 -2.43 8.34 -9.79
N LYS A 459 -2.05 9.12 -10.80
CA LYS A 459 -0.94 10.10 -10.70
C LYS A 459 -1.23 11.10 -9.58
N MET A 460 -0.22 11.37 -8.76
CA MET A 460 -0.29 12.40 -7.74
C MET A 460 -0.18 13.78 -8.37
N ARG A 461 -1.29 14.51 -8.42
CA ARG A 461 -1.25 15.93 -8.78
C ARG A 461 -0.31 16.74 -7.88
N LYS A 462 0.44 17.65 -8.49
CA LYS A 462 1.21 18.67 -7.76
C LYS A 462 0.23 19.61 -7.07
N LYS A 463 0.19 19.55 -5.73
CA LYS A 463 -0.67 20.43 -4.95
C LYS A 463 -0.17 21.86 -5.05
N LEU A 464 -1.07 22.79 -5.31
CA LEU A 464 -0.77 24.21 -5.29
C LEU A 464 -0.43 24.64 -3.86
N TRP A 465 0.41 25.67 -3.73
CA TRP A 465 0.97 26.08 -2.44
C TRP A 465 -0.09 26.43 -1.39
N TYR A 466 -1.26 26.89 -1.85
CA TYR A 466 -2.38 27.31 -1.01
C TYR A 466 -3.25 26.15 -0.51
N GLU A 467 -3.15 24.97 -1.12
CA GLU A 467 -3.99 23.80 -0.75
C GLU A 467 -3.65 23.19 0.61
N LYS A 468 -2.51 23.59 1.18
CA LYS A 468 -2.18 23.31 2.58
C LYS A 468 -3.07 24.08 3.57
N TYR A 469 -3.77 25.10 3.10
CA TYR A 469 -4.77 25.88 3.84
C TYR A 469 -6.19 25.44 3.44
N ARG A 470 -7.21 26.07 4.00
CA ARG A 470 -8.56 26.03 3.43
C ARG A 470 -8.59 27.08 2.32
N TRP A 471 -9.26 26.80 1.21
CA TRP A 471 -9.26 27.74 0.10
C TRP A 471 -10.51 27.55 -0.76
N PHE A 472 -10.86 28.61 -1.47
CA PHE A 472 -11.78 28.59 -2.60
C PHE A 472 -11.46 29.75 -3.54
N LEU A 473 -11.96 29.69 -4.77
CA LEU A 473 -12.01 30.84 -5.69
C LEU A 473 -13.37 31.51 -5.55
N SER A 474 -13.42 32.82 -5.33
CA SER A 474 -14.67 33.56 -5.28
C SER A 474 -15.38 33.54 -6.64
N SER A 475 -16.64 33.92 -6.67
CA SER A 475 -17.38 34.09 -7.94
C SER A 475 -16.79 35.19 -8.85
N GLU A 476 -15.92 36.05 -8.31
CA GLU A 476 -15.17 37.09 -9.05
C GLU A 476 -13.69 36.71 -9.26
N GLU A 477 -13.36 35.42 -9.16
CA GLU A 477 -12.02 34.82 -9.42
C GLU A 477 -10.90 35.24 -8.45
N HIS A 478 -11.23 35.78 -7.27
CA HIS A 478 -10.25 36.02 -6.23
C HIS A 478 -9.95 34.74 -5.45
N LEU A 479 -8.67 34.45 -5.24
CA LEU A 479 -8.24 33.38 -4.35
C LEU A 479 -8.46 33.78 -2.89
N VAL A 480 -9.32 33.03 -2.20
CA VAL A 480 -9.61 33.21 -0.78
C VAL A 480 -9.01 32.06 0.01
N ILE A 481 -8.19 32.36 1.03
CA ILE A 481 -7.42 31.38 1.79
C ILE A 481 -7.69 31.54 3.27
N GLY A 482 -7.97 30.45 3.98
CA GLY A 482 -8.17 30.42 5.43
C GLY A 482 -7.24 29.44 6.15
N GLY A 483 -6.65 29.83 7.28
CA GLY A 483 -5.87 28.89 8.08
C GLY A 483 -6.72 27.74 8.64
N ARG A 484 -6.07 26.62 8.96
CA ARG A 484 -6.74 25.38 9.44
C ARG A 484 -6.78 25.29 10.97
N ASP A 485 -5.79 25.88 11.62
CA ASP A 485 -5.53 25.93 13.05
C ASP A 485 -4.78 27.23 13.40
N ALA A 486 -4.52 27.46 14.68
CA ALA A 486 -3.85 28.68 15.15
C ALA A 486 -2.44 28.89 14.52
N LYS A 487 -1.68 27.81 14.33
CA LYS A 487 -0.31 27.87 13.77
C LYS A 487 -0.35 28.24 12.28
N THR A 488 -1.27 27.64 11.54
CA THR A 488 -1.44 27.90 10.10
C THR A 488 -2.08 29.26 9.84
N ASN A 489 -2.98 29.73 10.72
CA ASN A 489 -3.49 31.11 10.72
C ASN A 489 -2.33 32.12 10.81
N GLU A 490 -1.50 32.00 11.85
CA GLU A 490 -0.37 32.92 12.07
C GLU A 490 0.63 32.87 10.90
N ARG A 491 0.94 31.67 10.40
CA ARG A 491 1.83 31.50 9.24
C ARG A 491 1.26 32.12 7.98
N LEU A 492 -0.04 31.94 7.73
CA LEU A 492 -0.73 32.51 6.56
C LEU A 492 -0.62 34.04 6.60
N ALA A 493 -1.03 34.64 7.72
CA ALA A 493 -1.02 36.09 7.85
C ALA A 493 0.38 36.72 7.89
N LYS A 494 1.37 36.08 8.51
CA LYS A 494 2.74 36.64 8.58
C LYS A 494 3.57 36.45 7.30
N ARG A 495 3.31 35.39 6.52
CA ARG A 495 4.18 35.02 5.38
C ARG A 495 3.54 35.19 4.01
N GLN A 496 2.22 35.23 3.90
CA GLN A 496 1.52 35.19 2.62
C GLN A 496 0.58 36.38 2.39
N MET A 497 0.30 37.15 3.44
CA MET A 497 -0.45 38.40 3.35
C MET A 497 0.44 39.48 2.76
N GLU A 498 -0.03 40.09 1.69
CA GLU A 498 0.62 41.22 1.00
C GLU A 498 -0.15 42.52 1.29
N PRO A 499 0.47 43.70 1.09
CA PRO A 499 -0.14 44.98 1.43
C PRO A 499 -1.48 45.28 0.74
N ASN A 500 -1.74 44.68 -0.43
CA ASN A 500 -2.97 44.90 -1.20
C ASN A 500 -4.09 43.91 -0.87
N ASP A 501 -3.79 42.85 -0.11
CA ASP A 501 -4.77 41.83 0.24
C ASP A 501 -5.84 42.36 1.19
N VAL A 502 -6.90 41.58 1.43
CA VAL A 502 -7.91 41.89 2.47
C VAL A 502 -7.90 40.83 3.55
N PHE A 503 -7.84 41.25 4.82
CA PHE A 503 -7.91 40.36 5.97
C PHE A 503 -9.33 40.28 6.53
N LEU A 504 -9.83 39.06 6.75
CA LEU A 504 -11.16 38.78 7.31
C LEU A 504 -11.09 37.85 8.51
N HIS A 505 -12.01 38.08 9.45
CA HIS A 505 -12.19 37.22 10.61
C HIS A 505 -13.65 37.24 11.07
N ALA A 506 -14.16 36.10 11.56
CA ALA A 506 -15.48 36.07 12.18
C ALA A 506 -15.43 36.65 13.60
N ALA A 507 -16.49 37.29 14.06
CA ALA A 507 -16.63 37.74 15.45
C ALA A 507 -16.94 36.57 16.42
N LEU A 508 -16.38 35.39 16.16
CA LEU A 508 -16.65 34.12 16.81
C LEU A 508 -15.34 33.40 17.15
N HIS A 509 -15.34 32.63 18.22
CA HIS A 509 -14.18 31.85 18.62
C HIS A 509 -13.84 30.76 17.60
N GLY A 510 -12.55 30.46 17.46
CA GLY A 510 -12.06 29.40 16.60
C GLY A 510 -12.19 29.70 15.10
N ALA A 511 -12.51 30.93 14.71
CA ALA A 511 -12.57 31.33 13.33
C ALA A 511 -11.17 31.32 12.67
N PRO A 512 -11.09 30.98 11.38
CA PRO A 512 -9.84 31.07 10.64
C PRO A 512 -9.48 32.54 10.36
N TYR A 513 -8.18 32.80 10.21
CA TYR A 513 -7.73 34.01 9.53
C TYR A 513 -7.94 33.79 8.05
N VAL A 514 -8.78 34.61 7.43
CA VAL A 514 -9.13 34.53 6.02
C VAL A 514 -8.47 35.70 5.30
N ILE A 515 -7.83 35.42 4.17
CA ILE A 515 -7.17 36.40 3.33
C ILE A 515 -7.73 36.28 1.91
N ILE A 516 -8.18 37.39 1.36
CA ILE A 516 -8.49 37.51 -0.07
C ILE A 516 -7.22 38.02 -0.76
N LYS A 517 -6.71 37.26 -1.72
CA LYS A 517 -5.56 37.67 -2.53
C LYS A 517 -6.01 38.66 -3.60
N VAL A 518 -5.35 39.81 -3.65
CA VAL A 518 -5.72 40.92 -4.56
C VAL A 518 -4.52 41.30 -5.43
N PRO A 519 -4.28 40.58 -6.55
CA PRO A 519 -3.15 40.87 -7.43
C PRO A 519 -3.32 42.21 -8.16
N ASP A 520 -4.51 42.47 -8.72
CA ASP A 520 -4.76 43.63 -9.57
C ASP A 520 -6.00 44.43 -9.14
N LYS A 521 -7.18 43.79 -9.13
CA LYS A 521 -8.47 44.45 -8.92
C LYS A 521 -9.02 44.15 -7.52
N ALA A 522 -9.44 45.20 -6.82
CA ALA A 522 -10.08 45.08 -5.50
C ALA A 522 -11.33 44.16 -5.54
N PRO A 523 -11.57 43.38 -4.47
CA PRO A 523 -12.72 42.47 -4.40
C PRO A 523 -14.03 43.26 -4.35
N GLY A 524 -15.06 42.77 -5.04
CA GLY A 524 -16.41 43.31 -4.95
C GLY A 524 -17.11 42.92 -3.64
N GLU A 525 -18.31 43.46 -3.43
CA GLU A 525 -19.12 43.14 -2.24
C GLU A 525 -19.43 41.64 -2.17
N GLN A 526 -19.60 40.99 -3.33
CA GLN A 526 -19.88 39.56 -3.41
C GLN A 526 -18.70 38.73 -2.87
N THR A 527 -17.47 38.99 -3.32
CA THR A 527 -16.27 38.31 -2.80
C THR A 527 -16.08 38.54 -1.30
N LEU A 528 -16.35 39.76 -0.80
CA LEU A 528 -16.28 40.05 0.64
C LEU A 528 -17.32 39.26 1.45
N ARG A 529 -18.56 39.15 0.95
CA ARG A 529 -19.62 38.34 1.59
C ARG A 529 -19.29 36.85 1.55
N GLU A 530 -18.73 36.36 0.44
CA GLU A 530 -18.28 34.98 0.29
C GLU A 530 -17.15 34.65 1.29
N ALA A 531 -16.12 35.49 1.37
CA ALA A 531 -15.04 35.32 2.32
C ALA A 531 -15.53 35.40 3.79
N ALA A 532 -16.50 36.27 4.08
CA ALA A 532 -17.17 36.33 5.38
C ALA A 532 -17.93 35.04 5.70
N GLN A 533 -18.69 34.49 4.75
CA GLN A 533 -19.41 33.23 4.90
C GLN A 533 -18.43 32.09 5.19
N PHE A 534 -17.32 32.04 4.45
CA PHE A 534 -16.27 31.09 4.70
C PHE A 534 -15.69 31.22 6.12
N ALA A 535 -15.41 32.43 6.59
CA ALA A 535 -14.89 32.68 7.93
C ALA A 535 -15.85 32.23 9.05
N VAL A 536 -17.15 32.53 8.95
CA VAL A 536 -18.15 32.10 9.95
C VAL A 536 -18.37 30.59 9.92
N THR A 537 -18.43 29.99 8.72
CA THR A 537 -18.70 28.57 8.52
C THR A 537 -17.58 27.68 9.06
N PHE A 538 -16.33 28.10 8.95
CA PHE A 538 -15.18 27.36 9.49
C PHE A 538 -14.84 27.71 10.94
N SER A 539 -15.67 28.50 11.62
CA SER A 539 -15.53 28.82 13.04
C SER A 539 -16.22 27.80 13.94
N ARG A 540 -16.21 28.05 15.25
CA ARG A 540 -16.94 27.22 16.23
C ARG A 540 -18.46 27.25 16.04
N ALA A 541 -18.98 28.23 15.30
CA ALA A 541 -20.39 28.35 14.98
C ALA A 541 -20.98 27.08 14.33
N TRP A 542 -20.18 26.36 13.54
CA TRP A 542 -20.59 25.09 12.93
C TRP A 542 -20.84 24.00 13.97
N GLN A 543 -20.01 23.93 15.01
CA GLN A 543 -20.14 22.95 16.09
C GLN A 543 -21.27 23.28 17.04
N ASP A 544 -21.51 24.57 17.22
CA ASP A 544 -22.59 25.11 18.05
C ASP A 544 -23.93 25.15 17.28
N GLU A 545 -23.97 24.62 16.05
CA GLU A 545 -25.14 24.52 15.17
C GLU A 545 -25.88 25.86 14.95
N LEU A 546 -25.12 26.97 14.92
CA LEU A 546 -25.65 28.28 14.63
C LEU A 546 -26.03 28.40 13.14
N THR A 547 -27.05 29.21 12.84
CA THR A 547 -27.49 29.44 11.46
C THR A 547 -26.83 30.64 10.81
N ASN A 548 -26.45 31.65 11.59
CA ASN A 548 -25.86 32.90 11.12
C ASN A 548 -24.77 33.38 12.08
N GLY A 549 -23.82 34.16 11.56
CA GLY A 549 -22.77 34.82 12.33
C GLY A 549 -22.37 36.16 11.74
N ASP A 550 -21.58 36.91 12.47
CA ASP A 550 -21.02 38.18 12.02
C ASP A 550 -19.53 38.01 11.69
N ALA A 551 -19.08 38.67 10.64
CA ALA A 551 -17.67 38.78 10.30
C ALA A 551 -17.28 40.24 10.10
N TYR A 552 -15.98 40.50 10.08
CA TYR A 552 -15.46 41.79 9.69
C TYR A 552 -14.23 41.63 8.81
N TRP A 553 -13.96 42.66 8.01
CA TRP A 553 -12.75 42.79 7.22
C TRP A 553 -12.02 44.10 7.53
N VAL A 554 -10.71 44.08 7.34
CA VAL A 554 -9.78 45.21 7.50
C VAL A 554 -8.64 45.11 6.51
N ASP A 555 -7.95 46.23 6.29
CA ASP A 555 -6.73 46.27 5.48
C ASP A 555 -5.54 45.64 6.23
N PRO A 556 -4.52 45.13 5.52
CA PRO A 556 -3.40 44.39 6.14
C PRO A 556 -2.59 45.21 7.15
N ASP A 557 -2.47 46.52 6.94
CA ASP A 557 -1.76 47.45 7.82
C ASP A 557 -2.45 47.65 9.18
N GLN A 558 -3.75 47.34 9.26
CA GLN A 558 -4.52 47.36 10.50
C GLN A 558 -4.27 46.12 11.37
N VAL A 559 -3.57 45.09 10.87
CA VAL A 559 -3.41 43.80 11.54
C VAL A 559 -2.03 43.70 12.20
N SER A 560 -2.00 43.50 13.52
CA SER A 560 -0.75 43.34 14.27
C SER A 560 -0.73 42.10 15.15
N PHE A 561 0.40 41.39 15.08
CA PHE A 561 0.70 40.22 15.92
C PHE A 561 1.51 40.57 17.17
N THR A 562 1.77 41.86 17.40
CA THR A 562 2.53 42.34 18.55
C THR A 562 1.56 42.90 19.58
N PRO A 563 1.63 42.48 20.86
CA PRO A 563 0.82 43.10 21.90
C PRO A 563 1.18 44.58 22.08
N PRO A 564 0.22 45.41 22.52
CA PRO A 564 0.53 46.73 23.07
C PRO A 564 1.53 46.64 24.22
N SER A 565 2.29 47.71 24.45
CA SER A 565 3.30 47.74 25.51
C SER A 565 2.69 47.42 26.88
N GLY A 566 3.13 46.33 27.51
CA GLY A 566 2.69 45.91 28.85
C GLY A 566 1.59 44.83 28.88
N GLU A 567 1.08 44.39 27.72
CA GLU A 567 0.05 43.36 27.64
C GLU A 567 0.58 42.03 27.06
N TYR A 568 -0.13 40.93 27.34
CA TYR A 568 0.17 39.61 26.77
C TYR A 568 -0.89 39.24 25.72
N LEU A 569 -0.45 38.88 24.52
CA LEU A 569 -1.32 38.38 23.45
C LEU A 569 -1.28 36.85 23.43
N PRO A 570 -2.40 36.14 23.65
CA PRO A 570 -2.45 34.69 23.56
C PRO A 570 -2.07 34.19 22.16
N ALA A 571 -1.49 32.98 22.08
CA ALA A 571 -1.15 32.35 20.80
C ALA A 571 -2.42 32.19 19.93
N GLY A 572 -2.38 32.75 18.71
CA GLY A 572 -3.52 32.77 17.78
C GLY A 572 -4.49 33.94 17.95
N ALA A 573 -4.20 34.90 18.84
CA ALA A 573 -4.89 36.19 18.87
C ALA A 573 -4.16 37.23 18.02
N VAL A 574 -4.89 38.22 17.52
CA VAL A 574 -4.38 39.30 16.68
C VAL A 574 -5.00 40.62 17.11
N MET A 575 -4.21 41.69 17.11
CA MET A 575 -4.68 43.05 17.37
C MET A 575 -5.10 43.70 16.07
N ILE A 576 -6.28 44.30 16.07
CA ILE A 576 -6.82 45.05 14.93
C ILE A 576 -6.92 46.52 15.32
N TYR A 577 -6.21 47.38 14.60
CA TYR A 577 -6.21 48.83 14.81
C TYR A 577 -7.15 49.53 13.83
N GLY A 578 -7.73 50.65 14.25
CA GLY A 578 -8.68 51.41 13.42
C GLY A 578 -10.07 50.78 13.33
N SER A 579 -10.84 51.19 12.32
CA SER A 579 -12.24 50.79 12.13
C SER A 579 -12.35 49.40 11.48
N LYS A 580 -13.32 48.61 11.92
CA LYS A 580 -13.66 47.31 11.34
C LYS A 580 -14.86 47.44 10.42
N ASN A 581 -14.79 46.84 9.23
CA ASN A 581 -15.91 46.80 8.30
C ASN A 581 -16.73 45.53 8.54
N TYR A 582 -17.88 45.66 9.19
CA TYR A 582 -18.71 44.51 9.58
C TYR A 582 -19.64 44.04 8.46
N ILE A 583 -19.69 42.72 8.28
CA ILE A 583 -20.66 42.01 7.46
C ILE A 583 -21.50 41.18 8.43
N ARG A 584 -22.77 41.55 8.58
CA ARG A 584 -23.67 40.98 9.59
C ARG A 584 -24.60 39.93 9.01
N ASN A 585 -25.08 39.05 9.88
CA ASN A 585 -26.09 38.04 9.56
C ASN A 585 -25.68 37.09 8.41
N VAL A 586 -24.40 36.74 8.37
CA VAL A 586 -23.81 35.87 7.36
C VAL A 586 -24.24 34.43 7.59
N PRO A 587 -24.81 33.73 6.60
CA PRO A 587 -25.31 32.36 6.77
C PRO A 587 -24.16 31.37 7.03
N ILE A 588 -24.41 30.39 7.89
CA ILE A 588 -23.49 29.29 8.17
C ILE A 588 -23.90 28.07 7.36
N SER A 589 -23.37 28.02 6.15
CA SER A 589 -23.48 26.89 5.22
C SER A 589 -22.28 26.88 4.29
N LEU A 590 -22.11 25.76 3.60
CA LEU A 590 -21.00 25.49 2.69
C LEU A 590 -21.51 24.70 1.48
N ALA A 591 -20.92 24.89 0.32
CA ALA A 591 -20.99 23.93 -0.77
C ALA A 591 -19.67 23.15 -0.88
N VAL A 592 -19.76 21.87 -1.19
CA VAL A 592 -18.61 21.02 -1.52
C VAL A 592 -18.77 20.58 -2.96
N GLY A 593 -17.83 20.97 -3.80
CA GLY A 593 -17.81 20.65 -5.22
C GLY A 593 -16.55 19.92 -5.63
N VAL A 594 -16.53 19.48 -6.89
CA VAL A 594 -15.35 18.92 -7.54
C VAL A 594 -15.01 19.71 -8.79
N MET A 595 -13.73 19.99 -9.01
CA MET A 595 -13.22 20.37 -10.33
C MET A 595 -12.69 19.11 -10.99
N LEU A 596 -13.11 18.86 -12.23
CA LEU A 596 -12.68 17.72 -13.03
C LEU A 596 -11.55 18.18 -13.96
N GLU A 597 -10.44 17.48 -13.89
CA GLU A 597 -9.27 17.63 -14.75
C GLU A 597 -9.09 16.33 -15.55
N GLU A 598 -8.31 16.34 -16.62
CA GLU A 598 -8.15 15.19 -17.53
C GLU A 598 -7.80 13.87 -16.82
N GLU A 599 -7.00 13.93 -15.74
CA GLU A 599 -6.49 12.75 -15.03
C GLU A 599 -6.95 12.66 -13.55
N TYR A 600 -7.68 13.63 -13.01
CA TYR A 600 -8.07 13.62 -11.58
C TYR A 600 -9.21 14.57 -11.23
N ALA A 601 -9.84 14.35 -10.07
CA ALA A 601 -10.84 15.25 -9.50
C ALA A 601 -10.32 15.97 -8.23
N ILE A 602 -10.54 17.29 -8.15
CA ILE A 602 -10.14 18.10 -6.99
C ILE A 602 -11.38 18.44 -6.14
N PRO A 603 -11.51 17.89 -4.90
CA PRO A 603 -12.54 18.36 -3.99
C PRO A 603 -12.16 19.73 -3.44
N PHE A 604 -13.10 20.67 -3.45
CA PHE A 604 -12.96 21.99 -2.83
C PHE A 604 -14.26 22.40 -2.15
N SER A 605 -14.20 23.43 -1.31
CA SER A 605 -15.39 23.92 -0.63
C SER A 605 -15.34 25.41 -0.40
N GLY A 606 -16.51 26.01 -0.43
CA GLY A 606 -16.68 27.44 -0.24
C GLY A 606 -18.15 27.80 -0.06
N PRO A 607 -18.46 29.10 0.01
CA PRO A 607 -19.82 29.61 -0.12
C PRO A 607 -20.51 29.03 -1.36
N HIS A 608 -21.83 28.82 -1.30
CA HIS A 608 -22.59 28.24 -2.41
C HIS A 608 -22.34 29.01 -3.73
N SER A 609 -22.48 30.34 -3.70
CA SER A 609 -22.32 31.20 -4.88
C SER A 609 -20.93 31.11 -5.52
N ALA A 610 -19.90 30.87 -4.71
CA ALA A 610 -18.54 30.71 -5.21
C ALA A 610 -18.37 29.33 -5.86
N VAL A 611 -18.80 28.26 -5.19
CA VAL A 611 -18.64 26.90 -5.71
C VAL A 611 -19.47 26.69 -6.98
N SER A 612 -20.71 27.17 -7.01
CA SER A 612 -21.59 27.04 -8.18
C SER A 612 -21.12 27.85 -9.39
N ALA A 613 -20.22 28.84 -9.20
CA ALA A 613 -19.63 29.58 -10.31
C ALA A 613 -18.51 28.80 -11.01
N HIS A 614 -17.92 27.81 -10.33
CA HIS A 614 -16.73 27.07 -10.80
C HIS A 614 -17.00 25.60 -11.12
N THR A 615 -18.14 25.04 -10.71
CA THR A 615 -18.51 23.66 -11.03
C THR A 615 -20.02 23.45 -10.97
N ASP A 616 -20.54 22.61 -11.85
CA ASP A 616 -21.91 22.10 -11.79
C ASP A 616 -22.05 20.92 -10.81
N TYR A 617 -20.93 20.33 -10.40
CA TYR A 617 -20.88 19.12 -9.57
C TYR A 617 -20.63 19.47 -8.11
N TYR A 618 -21.68 19.89 -7.41
CA TYR A 618 -21.58 20.28 -5.99
C TYR A 618 -22.78 19.88 -5.14
N LEU A 619 -22.56 19.87 -3.83
CA LEU A 619 -23.56 19.59 -2.81
C LEU A 619 -23.53 20.65 -1.73
N GLU A 620 -24.70 21.09 -1.28
CA GLU A 620 -24.81 22.01 -0.16
C GLU A 620 -24.83 21.27 1.17
N ILE A 621 -24.17 21.86 2.16
CA ILE A 621 -23.95 21.27 3.48
C ILE A 621 -24.19 22.33 4.54
N ALA A 622 -24.86 21.91 5.62
CA ALA A 622 -25.09 22.70 6.82
C ALA A 622 -24.68 21.93 8.08
N PRO A 623 -24.61 22.61 9.24
CA PRO A 623 -24.56 21.93 10.53
C PRO A 623 -25.70 20.91 10.69
N GLY A 624 -25.41 19.79 11.36
CA GLY A 624 -26.38 18.71 11.54
C GLY A 624 -25.77 17.50 12.24
N ASN A 625 -26.53 16.41 12.29
CA ASN A 625 -26.25 15.26 13.17
C ASN A 625 -25.45 14.12 12.52
N THR A 626 -25.14 14.17 11.23
CA THR A 626 -24.39 13.10 10.56
C THR A 626 -22.91 13.20 10.91
N LYS A 627 -22.34 12.11 11.42
CA LYS A 627 -20.92 12.04 11.74
C LYS A 627 -20.08 12.32 10.51
N LYS A 628 -19.00 13.10 10.68
CA LYS A 628 -18.13 13.56 9.58
C LYS A 628 -17.71 12.45 8.59
N GLY A 629 -17.32 11.27 9.07
CA GLY A 629 -16.95 10.15 8.20
C GLY A 629 -18.11 9.57 7.37
N GLN A 630 -19.33 9.55 7.91
CA GLN A 630 -20.53 9.16 7.17
C GLN A 630 -20.93 10.24 6.17
N LEU A 631 -20.80 11.51 6.56
CA LEU A 631 -21.05 12.66 5.69
C LEU A 631 -20.13 12.63 4.45
N VAL A 632 -18.84 12.36 4.64
CA VAL A 632 -17.87 12.21 3.54
C VAL A 632 -18.29 11.10 2.57
N LYS A 633 -18.68 9.92 3.07
CA LYS A 633 -19.16 8.82 2.20
C LYS A 633 -20.40 9.22 1.41
N GLY A 634 -21.34 9.94 2.06
CA GLY A 634 -22.54 10.46 1.40
C GLY A 634 -22.22 11.47 0.30
N ILE A 635 -21.26 12.38 0.55
CA ILE A 635 -20.79 13.37 -0.42
C ILE A 635 -20.17 12.68 -1.64
N VAL A 636 -19.20 11.79 -1.44
CA VAL A 636 -18.53 11.07 -2.54
C VAL A 636 -19.54 10.28 -3.38
N SER A 637 -20.44 9.53 -2.72
CA SER A 637 -21.44 8.73 -3.42
C SER A 637 -22.41 9.55 -4.26
N ARG A 638 -22.72 10.80 -3.86
CA ARG A 638 -23.63 11.68 -4.60
C ARG A 638 -22.90 12.42 -5.71
N LEU A 639 -21.71 12.94 -5.47
CA LEU A 639 -20.87 13.56 -6.50
C LEU A 639 -20.58 12.57 -7.64
N ARG A 640 -20.29 11.30 -7.32
CA ARG A 640 -20.10 10.22 -8.30
C ARG A 640 -21.30 10.03 -9.24
N LYS A 641 -22.51 10.32 -8.77
CA LYS A 641 -23.75 10.23 -9.59
C LYS A 641 -24.03 11.50 -10.39
N MET A 642 -23.39 12.62 -10.03
CA MET A 642 -23.57 13.91 -10.68
C MET A 642 -22.60 14.09 -11.86
N VAL A 643 -21.40 13.52 -11.78
CA VAL A 643 -20.40 13.57 -12.87
C VAL A 643 -20.77 12.65 -14.03
N PRO A 644 -20.26 12.91 -15.26
CA PRO A 644 -20.44 12.01 -16.40
C PRO A 644 -19.96 10.58 -16.11
N GLU A 645 -20.58 9.57 -16.74
CA GLU A 645 -20.28 8.16 -16.47
C GLU A 645 -18.81 7.80 -16.73
N GLY A 646 -18.19 8.38 -17.75
CA GLY A 646 -16.76 8.22 -18.06
C GLY A 646 -15.82 8.79 -17.00
N GLU A 647 -16.28 9.75 -16.19
CA GLU A 647 -15.48 10.47 -15.20
C GLU A 647 -15.78 10.03 -13.75
N ALA A 648 -16.74 9.12 -13.57
CA ALA A 648 -17.12 8.61 -12.25
C ALA A 648 -15.94 7.97 -11.49
N HIS A 649 -15.00 7.36 -12.22
CA HIS A 649 -13.79 6.76 -11.66
C HIS A 649 -12.89 7.81 -10.97
N LEU A 650 -12.82 9.04 -11.51
CA LEU A 650 -12.04 10.14 -10.92
C LEU A 650 -12.54 10.53 -9.52
N ILE A 651 -13.85 10.39 -9.27
CA ILE A 651 -14.45 10.64 -7.96
C ILE A 651 -14.10 9.53 -6.97
N ASP A 652 -14.11 8.28 -7.42
CA ASP A 652 -13.79 7.11 -6.61
C ASP A 652 -12.32 7.12 -6.15
N GLU A 653 -11.43 7.72 -6.95
CA GLU A 653 -10.02 7.91 -6.64
C GLU A 653 -9.71 9.03 -5.62
N ILE A 654 -10.69 9.90 -5.31
CA ILE A 654 -10.50 10.97 -4.32
C ILE A 654 -10.37 10.36 -2.91
N PRO A 655 -9.23 10.55 -2.21
CA PRO A 655 -9.11 10.06 -0.85
C PRO A 655 -10.15 10.70 0.06
N GLN A 656 -10.82 9.88 0.89
CA GLN A 656 -11.78 10.37 1.88
C GLN A 656 -11.19 11.45 2.80
N GLU A 657 -9.88 11.40 3.04
CA GLU A 657 -9.15 12.41 3.82
C GLU A 657 -9.12 13.78 3.13
N GLU A 658 -9.05 13.85 1.79
CA GLU A 658 -9.11 15.12 1.04
C GLU A 658 -10.51 15.72 1.11
N VAL A 659 -11.56 14.91 0.95
CA VAL A 659 -12.95 15.36 1.13
C VAL A 659 -13.19 15.79 2.59
N MET A 660 -12.61 15.08 3.56
CA MET A 660 -12.71 15.46 4.97
C MET A 660 -12.01 16.79 5.29
N ARG A 661 -10.94 17.10 4.56
CA ARG A 661 -10.15 18.34 4.73
C ARG A 661 -10.87 19.58 4.25
N VAL A 662 -11.78 19.47 3.28
CA VAL A 662 -12.60 20.58 2.79
C VAL A 662 -13.85 20.82 3.66
N LEU A 663 -14.10 19.99 4.68
CA LEU A 663 -15.25 20.13 5.58
C LEU A 663 -14.89 20.82 6.90
N PRO A 664 -15.80 21.61 7.51
CA PRO A 664 -15.64 22.17 8.84
C PRO A 664 -15.45 21.10 9.91
N THR A 665 -14.95 21.49 11.08
CA THR A 665 -14.78 20.56 12.20
C THR A 665 -16.14 20.35 12.87
N GLY A 666 -16.69 19.14 12.82
CA GLY A 666 -17.98 18.83 13.45
C GLY A 666 -18.79 17.84 12.63
N ASN A 667 -20.02 17.60 13.07
CA ASN A 667 -21.03 16.87 12.31
C ASN A 667 -21.71 17.80 11.30
N GLY A 668 -22.40 17.25 10.31
CA GLY A 668 -23.10 18.06 9.31
C GLY A 668 -24.27 17.30 8.70
N ARG A 669 -24.91 17.90 7.71
CA ARG A 669 -25.94 17.27 6.88
C ARG A 669 -25.88 17.83 5.46
N ILE A 670 -26.22 17.01 4.47
CA ILE A 670 -26.36 17.45 3.08
C ILE A 670 -27.77 18.03 2.91
N LEU A 671 -27.88 19.20 2.29
CA LEU A 671 -29.13 19.93 2.11
C LEU A 671 -29.87 19.56 0.82
N THR A 672 -29.13 19.26 -0.25
CA THR A 672 -29.68 18.79 -1.51
C THR A 672 -29.99 17.29 -1.41
N GLU A 673 -31.24 16.89 -1.66
CA GLU A 673 -31.66 15.49 -1.81
C GLU A 673 -31.22 14.91 -3.15
#